data_AF-A0A412RJN4-F1
#
_entry.id   AF-A0A412RJN4-F1
#
_cell.length_a   1.000
_cell.length_b   1.000
_cell.length_c   1.000
_cell.angle_alpha   90.00
_cell.angle_beta   90.00
_cell.angle_gamma   90.00
#
_symmetry.space_group_name_H-M   'P 1'
#
loop_
_entity.id
_entity.type
_entity.pdbx_description
1 polymer ?
#
loop_
_entity_poly.entity_id
_entity_poly.type
_entity_poly.pdbx_seq_one_letter_code
_entity_poly.pdbx_strand_id
1 'polypeptide(L)'
;MYYYDKKKVGCIMENQIGIAKIKGKKITIGGNKEVIRAINELSRFGLITFSRQIKFKSTEYTVCFFKPTIDMRNMYNLGNELLVVSCWDGMNDFKSRMKDFIDYMLVTNNEFKNRLDKVTCFVVDGDENVVKKVKADRIENPDARLIVPFSVGELIKGFDKDKLSNRMREFLYEKDLFGIAVPLKNDTLFFGKDRTNIISELYAMYKQGEEGGLFGLRRIGKTSILNLLKLRIAEADGVAIYIDCSGCHHFRWYELLKNIIKRIIKEYSEEKSQNGNVVLKEVWNREISEQRYNEKNAVDSFTDDIKLLYEMFGKKRILLILDEIESIGYSTSPSKWWKDENDALYFWQAIRALIQTNDEYMSFVVAGVNPMCVEIQSINNIDNPIFGMINPIYTSLFEYEDIKNMVSSIGGRLGISFEDSVYAKMMEDYGGHPFLIRQVCSQINRDLNARKVIRPTKISIYSYNLKCDEYRQGMTSVIEQILGVITNYYPSEFELLKKLALDGRNAFKKELALGEKGIQHLVGYCIIKKVDGEYFIRIKSIEEYIKNKFVYDSTLNKQKDKRARINIRRDSIEEKLRSIILFSLQSKYGRKAKEQLISIVDKTTTDVTQKTKMLNAPSLKSAIEELYLSQIKIVMEKDWKSYSMIFPDKSKFEAYMDILNRSRTVGAHTRSVSSDDEILYGVAFEFFENSLIEY
;
A
#
# COMPACT_ATOMS: atom_id res chain seq x y z
N MET A 1 -51.34 3.16 -27.55
CA MET A 1 -52.44 2.60 -26.72
C MET A 1 -51.83 1.43 -25.95
N TYR A 2 -51.52 1.50 -24.67
CA TYR A 2 -52.38 1.82 -23.54
C TYR A 2 -51.70 2.82 -22.59
N TYR A 3 -52.44 3.86 -22.22
CA TYR A 3 -52.14 4.75 -21.11
C TYR A 3 -52.48 4.01 -19.81
N TYR A 4 -51.53 3.93 -18.87
CA TYR A 4 -51.83 3.66 -17.46
C TYR A 4 -51.34 4.81 -16.60
N ASP A 5 -52.27 5.26 -15.78
CA ASP A 5 -52.35 6.50 -15.03
C ASP A 5 -51.29 6.56 -13.91
N LYS A 6 -50.32 7.46 -14.02
CA LYS A 6 -49.39 7.81 -12.92
C LYS A 6 -50.06 8.81 -11.98
N LYS A 7 -50.99 8.35 -11.15
CA LYS A 7 -51.45 9.10 -9.97
C LYS A 7 -51.55 8.18 -8.76
N LYS A 8 -50.83 8.57 -7.69
CA LYS A 8 -50.67 7.91 -6.37
C LYS A 8 -49.81 6.65 -6.47
N VAL A 9 -48.55 6.63 -6.02
CA VAL A 9 -48.16 6.66 -4.60
C VAL A 9 -46.82 7.41 -4.46
N GLY A 10 -46.90 8.69 -4.09
CA GLY A 10 -45.78 9.42 -3.50
C GLY A 10 -45.98 9.44 -1.99
N CYS A 11 -45.62 8.36 -1.29
CA CYS A 11 -45.48 8.44 0.16
C CYS A 11 -44.16 9.14 0.43
N ILE A 12 -44.22 10.45 0.69
CA ILE A 12 -43.09 11.22 1.23
C ILE A 12 -42.73 10.55 2.55
N MET A 13 -41.63 9.80 2.61
CA MET A 13 -41.08 9.33 3.89
C MET A 13 -40.64 10.59 4.66
N GLU A 14 -41.41 10.98 5.66
CA GLU A 14 -41.10 12.14 6.51
C GLU A 14 -39.68 12.01 7.11
N ASN A 15 -38.91 13.09 7.02
CA ASN A 15 -37.65 13.24 7.73
C ASN A 15 -37.93 13.19 9.24
N GLN A 16 -37.77 12.02 9.85
CA GLN A 16 -38.04 11.80 11.27
C GLN A 16 -37.03 12.59 12.11
N ILE A 17 -37.53 13.51 12.94
CA ILE A 17 -36.75 14.30 13.91
C ILE A 17 -37.39 14.19 15.31
N GLY A 18 -36.63 14.52 16.35
CA GLY A 18 -37.07 14.56 17.74
C GLY A 18 -36.67 13.32 18.53
N ILE A 19 -37.49 12.93 19.51
CA ILE A 19 -37.22 11.78 20.38
C ILE A 19 -38.23 10.68 20.08
N ALA A 20 -37.74 9.46 19.81
CA ALA A 20 -38.56 8.31 19.49
C ALA A 20 -39.55 7.98 20.62
N LYS A 21 -40.71 7.45 20.24
CA LYS A 21 -41.76 7.01 21.17
C LYS A 21 -41.87 5.49 21.17
N ILE A 22 -41.88 4.87 22.35
CA ILE A 22 -42.16 3.46 22.55
C ILE A 22 -43.51 3.35 23.27
N LYS A 23 -44.48 2.66 22.68
CA LYS A 23 -45.87 2.56 23.21
C LYS A 23 -46.49 3.94 23.53
N GLY A 24 -46.24 4.94 22.68
CA GLY A 24 -46.77 6.30 22.83
C GLY A 24 -45.99 7.22 23.78
N LYS A 25 -45.06 6.71 24.59
CA LYS A 25 -44.22 7.51 25.50
C LYS A 25 -42.85 7.79 24.88
N LYS A 26 -42.35 9.03 24.99
CA LYS A 26 -40.99 9.39 24.55
C LYS A 26 -39.97 8.55 25.35
N ILE A 27 -38.90 8.11 24.69
CA ILE A 27 -37.78 7.49 25.39
C ILE A 27 -37.14 8.49 26.36
N THR A 28 -36.72 8.01 27.52
CA THR A 28 -36.03 8.83 28.52
C THR A 28 -34.58 9.01 28.11
N ILE A 29 -34.11 10.26 28.05
CA ILE A 29 -32.69 10.56 27.82
C ILE A 29 -31.96 10.43 29.17
N GLY A 30 -30.90 9.63 29.21
CA GLY A 30 -30.02 9.53 30.38
C GLY A 30 -29.10 10.73 30.54
N GLY A 31 -28.45 10.87 31.70
CA GLY A 31 -27.49 11.94 31.96
C GLY A 31 -28.02 13.04 32.89
N ASN A 32 -27.19 14.06 33.10
CA ASN A 32 -27.58 15.21 33.88
C ASN A 32 -28.48 16.18 33.08
N LYS A 33 -29.01 17.20 33.77
CA LYS A 33 -30.00 18.13 33.17
C LYS A 33 -29.46 18.85 31.94
N GLU A 34 -28.18 19.19 31.94
CA GLU A 34 -27.52 19.94 30.89
C GLU A 34 -27.25 19.08 29.65
N VAL A 35 -26.75 17.85 29.82
CA VAL A 35 -26.60 16.88 28.73
C VAL A 35 -27.96 16.55 28.13
N ILE A 36 -29.00 16.34 28.95
CA ILE A 36 -30.37 16.11 28.46
C ILE A 36 -30.83 17.29 27.60
N ARG A 37 -30.61 18.54 28.03
CA ARG A 37 -30.95 19.73 27.22
C ARG A 37 -30.20 19.77 25.90
N ALA A 38 -28.90 19.51 25.90
CA ALA A 38 -28.10 19.47 24.67
C ALA A 38 -28.57 18.38 23.69
N ILE A 39 -28.91 17.18 24.17
CA ILE A 39 -29.45 16.10 23.33
C ILE A 39 -30.85 16.44 22.80
N ASN A 40 -31.68 17.15 23.58
CA ASN A 40 -32.96 17.66 23.09
C ASN A 40 -32.76 18.65 21.93
N GLU A 41 -31.79 19.56 22.03
CA GLU A 41 -31.45 20.48 20.92
C GLU A 41 -30.93 19.71 19.69
N LEU A 42 -30.05 18.73 19.90
CA LEU A 42 -29.55 17.88 18.82
C LEU A 42 -30.69 17.11 18.12
N SER A 43 -31.71 16.69 18.87
CA SER A 43 -32.89 15.99 18.34
C SER A 43 -33.72 16.83 17.36
N ARG A 44 -33.50 18.15 17.26
CA ARG A 44 -34.14 18.99 16.24
C ARG A 44 -33.63 18.70 14.82
N PHE A 45 -32.47 18.06 14.72
CA PHE A 45 -31.79 17.78 13.45
C PHE A 45 -31.88 16.31 13.00
N GLY A 46 -32.36 15.42 13.86
CA GLY A 46 -32.51 13.99 13.59
C GLY A 46 -33.23 13.28 14.73
N LEU A 47 -33.54 12.00 14.57
CA LEU A 47 -34.33 11.25 15.55
C LEU A 47 -33.42 10.55 16.57
N ILE A 48 -33.60 10.82 17.86
CA ILE A 48 -32.96 10.04 18.92
C ILE A 48 -33.78 8.77 19.16
N THR A 49 -33.20 7.61 18.89
CA THR A 49 -33.89 6.31 18.89
C THR A 49 -33.52 5.40 20.06
N PHE A 50 -32.47 5.76 20.80
CA PHE A 50 -32.00 5.03 21.96
C PHE A 50 -31.26 5.98 22.90
N SER A 51 -31.34 5.74 24.21
CA SER A 51 -30.53 6.43 25.21
C SER A 51 -30.27 5.54 26.43
N ARG A 52 -29.04 5.53 26.94
CA ARG A 52 -28.63 4.79 28.14
C ARG A 52 -27.43 5.46 28.82
N GLN A 53 -27.39 5.44 30.15
CA GLN A 53 -26.15 5.72 30.89
C GLN A 53 -25.33 4.44 31.04
N ILE A 54 -24.05 4.52 30.69
CA ILE A 54 -23.10 3.42 30.75
C ILE A 54 -21.89 3.90 31.52
N LYS A 55 -21.58 3.21 32.62
CA LYS A 55 -20.31 3.40 33.34
C LYS A 55 -19.22 2.62 32.63
N PHE A 56 -18.16 3.30 32.21
CA PHE A 56 -16.97 2.68 31.63
C PHE A 56 -15.74 3.12 32.40
N LYS A 57 -15.01 2.16 32.98
CA LYS A 57 -13.94 2.42 33.95
C LYS A 57 -14.48 3.30 35.09
N SER A 58 -13.88 4.47 35.32
CA SER A 58 -14.26 5.42 36.37
C SER A 58 -15.25 6.50 35.93
N THR A 59 -15.62 6.56 34.65
CA THR A 59 -16.44 7.64 34.07
C THR A 59 -17.82 7.14 33.66
N GLU A 60 -18.84 7.98 33.86
CA GLU A 60 -20.20 7.72 33.40
C GLU A 60 -20.48 8.46 32.10
N TYR A 61 -20.87 7.71 31.07
CA TYR A 61 -21.18 8.24 29.74
C TYR A 61 -22.67 8.12 29.48
N THR A 62 -23.24 9.17 28.90
CA THR A 62 -24.57 9.09 28.28
C THR A 62 -24.40 8.70 26.83
N VAL A 63 -24.98 7.58 26.44
CA VAL A 63 -24.96 7.06 25.07
C VAL A 63 -26.34 7.28 24.46
N CYS A 64 -26.40 7.92 23.29
CA CYS A 64 -27.62 8.04 22.49
C CYS A 64 -27.37 7.59 21.05
N PHE A 65 -28.41 7.09 20.38
CA PHE A 65 -28.34 6.81 18.94
C PHE A 65 -29.10 7.88 18.18
N PHE A 66 -28.40 8.55 17.28
CA PHE A 66 -28.92 9.63 16.46
C PHE A 66 -29.17 9.10 15.06
N LYS A 67 -30.43 9.02 14.64
CA LYS A 67 -30.83 8.68 13.29
C LYS A 67 -30.88 9.97 12.44
N PRO A 68 -29.87 10.22 11.58
CA PRO A 68 -29.86 11.39 10.70
C PRO A 68 -31.04 11.38 9.72
N THR A 69 -31.44 12.58 9.28
CA THR A 69 -32.42 12.75 8.19
C THR A 69 -31.90 12.14 6.88
N ILE A 70 -32.79 11.89 5.92
CA ILE A 70 -32.42 11.35 4.61
C ILE A 70 -31.41 12.29 3.92
N ASP A 71 -31.65 13.59 4.00
CA ASP A 71 -30.78 14.62 3.42
C ASP A 71 -29.38 14.59 4.04
N MET A 72 -29.29 14.50 5.37
CA MET A 72 -28.00 14.40 6.07
C MET A 72 -27.26 13.11 5.72
N ARG A 73 -27.96 11.98 5.63
CA ARG A 73 -27.35 10.70 5.24
C ARG A 73 -26.76 10.77 3.84
N ASN A 74 -27.53 11.29 2.89
CA ASN A 74 -27.09 11.39 1.50
C ASN A 74 -25.93 12.38 1.34
N MET A 75 -25.95 13.51 2.05
CA MET A 75 -24.93 14.56 1.91
C MET A 75 -23.58 14.19 2.50
N TYR A 76 -23.56 13.38 3.56
CA TYR A 76 -22.34 13.01 4.29
C TYR A 76 -22.02 11.50 4.23
N ASN A 77 -22.79 10.74 3.46
CA ASN A 77 -22.72 9.28 3.37
C ASN A 77 -22.67 8.59 4.74
N LEU A 78 -23.62 8.97 5.61
CA LEU A 78 -23.72 8.46 6.98
C LEU A 78 -24.51 7.15 7.01
N GLY A 79 -24.20 6.31 7.99
CA GLY A 79 -24.96 5.11 8.32
C GLY A 79 -26.38 5.41 8.79
N ASN A 80 -27.12 4.34 9.12
CA ASN A 80 -28.50 4.45 9.56
C ASN A 80 -28.66 5.22 10.86
N GLU A 81 -27.76 4.99 11.82
CA GLU A 81 -27.71 5.72 13.08
C GLU A 81 -26.26 6.00 13.46
N LEU A 82 -26.02 7.13 14.12
CA LEU A 82 -24.74 7.55 14.66
C LEU A 82 -24.72 7.33 16.16
N LEU A 83 -23.57 6.89 16.67
CA LEU A 83 -23.31 6.92 18.10
C LEU A 83 -23.11 8.38 18.55
N VAL A 84 -23.87 8.79 19.55
CA VAL A 84 -23.64 10.03 20.32
C VAL A 84 -23.11 9.63 21.69
N VAL A 85 -21.88 10.03 22.01
CA VAL A 85 -21.31 9.88 23.36
C VAL A 85 -21.31 11.24 24.04
N SER A 86 -21.87 11.32 25.23
CA SER A 86 -21.97 12.57 25.98
C SER A 86 -21.43 12.45 27.40
N CYS A 87 -20.77 13.51 27.86
CA CYS A 87 -20.31 13.66 29.23
C CYS A 87 -20.33 15.12 29.66
N TRP A 88 -20.34 15.37 30.97
CA TRP A 88 -20.46 16.71 31.55
C TRP A 88 -19.20 17.21 32.23
N ASP A 89 -18.34 16.32 32.74
CA ASP A 89 -17.20 16.66 33.61
C ASP A 89 -15.97 17.20 32.87
N GLY A 90 -16.16 17.71 31.64
CA GLY A 90 -15.18 18.50 30.91
C GLY A 90 -13.95 17.73 30.42
N MET A 91 -13.97 16.39 30.44
CA MET A 91 -12.96 15.50 29.86
C MET A 91 -11.53 16.03 29.97
N ASN A 92 -11.02 16.07 31.19
CA ASN A 92 -9.60 16.36 31.45
C ASN A 92 -8.66 15.35 30.75
N ASP A 93 -9.16 14.17 30.34
CA ASP A 93 -8.42 13.08 29.69
C ASP A 93 -8.99 12.69 28.30
N PHE A 94 -9.35 13.69 27.47
CA PHE A 94 -9.94 13.50 26.12
C PHE A 94 -9.23 12.44 25.23
N LYS A 95 -7.92 12.19 25.42
CA LYS A 95 -7.12 11.44 24.45
C LYS A 95 -7.28 9.91 24.47
N SER A 96 -7.40 9.26 25.64
CA SER A 96 -7.39 7.78 25.70
C SER A 96 -8.73 7.18 26.11
N ARG A 97 -9.33 7.58 27.24
CA ARG A 97 -10.49 6.85 27.79
C ARG A 97 -11.75 6.95 26.93
N MET A 98 -12.04 8.14 26.38
CA MET A 98 -13.19 8.33 25.50
C MET A 98 -13.02 7.52 24.20
N LYS A 99 -11.83 7.52 23.61
CA LYS A 99 -11.55 6.73 22.41
C LYS A 99 -11.69 5.23 22.68
N ASP A 100 -11.13 4.75 23.79
CA ASP A 100 -11.32 3.37 24.24
C ASP A 100 -12.80 3.03 24.37
N PHE A 101 -13.61 3.94 24.94
CA PHE A 101 -15.04 3.72 25.09
C PHE A 101 -15.80 3.75 23.77
N ILE A 102 -15.46 4.69 22.88
CA ILE A 102 -16.02 4.80 21.53
C ILE A 102 -15.68 3.55 20.71
N ASP A 103 -14.45 3.03 20.81
CA ASP A 103 -14.03 1.78 20.18
C ASP A 103 -14.70 0.56 20.80
N TYR A 104 -14.82 0.52 22.13
CA TYR A 104 -15.61 -0.50 22.81
C TYR A 104 -17.05 -0.54 22.28
N MET A 105 -17.70 0.61 22.14
CA MET A 105 -19.10 0.70 21.70
C MET A 105 -19.31 0.34 20.22
N LEU A 106 -18.38 0.70 19.34
CA LEU A 106 -18.56 0.54 17.88
C LEU A 106 -17.86 -0.69 17.29
N VAL A 107 -16.85 -1.24 17.97
CA VAL A 107 -16.03 -2.36 17.48
C VAL A 107 -16.23 -3.59 18.34
N THR A 108 -16.07 -3.46 19.66
CA THR A 108 -16.04 -4.61 20.58
C THR A 108 -17.43 -5.07 21.01
N ASN A 109 -18.38 -4.15 21.17
CA ASN A 109 -19.71 -4.46 21.70
C ASN A 109 -20.62 -5.02 20.59
N ASN A 110 -20.93 -6.32 20.70
CA ASN A 110 -21.81 -7.01 19.76
C ASN A 110 -23.29 -6.62 19.85
N GLU A 111 -23.73 -5.99 20.95
CA GLU A 111 -25.15 -5.62 21.16
C GLU A 111 -25.66 -4.63 20.10
N PHE A 112 -24.79 -3.73 19.61
CA PHE A 112 -25.16 -2.64 18.70
C PHE A 112 -24.37 -2.62 17.38
N LYS A 113 -23.53 -3.63 17.14
CA LYS A 113 -22.52 -3.67 16.05
C LYS A 113 -23.09 -3.39 14.65
N ASN A 114 -24.28 -3.91 14.34
CA ASN A 114 -24.90 -3.77 13.01
C ASN A 114 -25.79 -2.53 12.84
N ARG A 115 -25.99 -1.76 13.92
CA ARG A 115 -26.96 -0.65 13.97
C ARG A 115 -26.30 0.70 13.73
N LEU A 116 -25.06 0.86 14.18
CA LEU A 116 -24.35 2.14 14.23
C LEU A 116 -23.39 2.32 13.04
N ASP A 117 -23.21 3.56 12.61
CA ASP A 117 -22.12 3.97 11.72
C ASP A 117 -20.79 3.78 12.44
N LYS A 118 -19.93 2.95 11.85
CA LYS A 118 -18.62 2.59 12.43
C LYS A 118 -17.54 3.64 12.15
N VAL A 119 -17.75 4.57 11.21
CA VAL A 119 -16.79 5.63 10.85
C VAL A 119 -17.09 6.95 11.50
N THR A 120 -18.36 7.32 11.65
CA THR A 120 -18.74 8.65 12.15
C THR A 120 -19.45 8.54 13.49
N CYS A 121 -19.01 9.30 14.48
CA CYS A 121 -19.72 9.46 15.74
C CYS A 121 -19.75 10.92 16.19
N PHE A 122 -20.73 11.25 17.04
CA PHE A 122 -20.87 12.54 17.67
C PHE A 122 -20.36 12.48 19.11
N VAL A 123 -19.64 13.52 19.51
CA VAL A 123 -19.22 13.72 20.90
C VAL A 123 -19.86 14.99 21.40
N VAL A 124 -20.53 14.92 22.54
CA VAL A 124 -21.14 16.08 23.20
C VAL A 124 -20.53 16.25 24.58
N ASP A 125 -19.74 17.29 24.80
CA ASP A 125 -18.95 17.43 26.03
C ASP A 125 -19.21 18.73 26.78
N GLY A 126 -19.07 18.71 28.11
CA GLY A 126 -19.17 19.91 28.95
C GLY A 126 -18.06 20.94 28.68
N ASP A 127 -16.91 20.53 28.13
CA ASP A 127 -15.80 21.42 27.80
C ASP A 127 -16.10 22.27 26.56
N GLU A 128 -16.12 23.60 26.74
CA GLU A 128 -16.29 24.58 25.66
C GLU A 128 -15.14 24.54 24.63
N ASN A 129 -13.98 23.97 24.97
CA ASN A 129 -12.85 23.79 24.06
C ASN A 129 -12.81 22.42 23.36
N VAL A 130 -13.83 21.57 23.51
CA VAL A 130 -13.86 20.21 22.91
C VAL A 130 -13.57 20.23 21.41
N VAL A 131 -14.11 21.20 20.66
CA VAL A 131 -13.88 21.37 19.22
C VAL A 131 -12.38 21.55 18.91
N LYS A 132 -11.65 22.33 19.71
CA LYS A 132 -10.19 22.53 19.55
C LYS A 132 -9.43 21.28 19.96
N LYS A 133 -9.82 20.62 21.06
CA LYS A 133 -9.19 19.37 21.53
C LYS A 133 -9.29 18.26 20.47
N VAL A 134 -10.44 18.08 19.85
CA VAL A 134 -10.65 17.08 18.79
C VAL A 134 -9.83 17.42 17.54
N LYS A 135 -9.73 18.70 17.17
CA LYS A 135 -8.88 19.14 16.06
C LYS A 135 -7.39 18.86 16.32
N ALA A 136 -6.89 19.21 17.51
CA ALA A 136 -5.50 18.96 17.89
C ALA A 136 -5.20 17.46 17.92
N ASP A 137 -6.09 16.69 18.54
CA ASP A 137 -5.97 15.23 18.58
C ASP A 137 -6.00 14.59 17.18
N ARG A 138 -6.80 15.11 16.26
CA ARG A 138 -6.84 14.64 14.87
C ARG A 138 -5.53 14.90 14.11
N ILE A 139 -4.80 15.95 14.45
CA ILE A 139 -3.47 16.23 13.89
C ILE A 139 -2.45 15.24 14.46
N GLU A 140 -2.52 14.98 15.77
CA GLU A 140 -1.62 14.03 16.45
C GLU A 140 -1.92 12.55 16.10
N ASN A 141 -3.18 12.21 15.84
CA ASN A 141 -3.67 10.85 15.60
C ASN A 141 -4.51 10.78 14.31
N PRO A 142 -3.88 10.78 13.12
CA PRO A 142 -4.57 10.84 11.83
C PRO A 142 -5.48 9.65 11.54
N ASP A 143 -5.24 8.49 12.16
CA ASP A 143 -6.01 7.26 11.93
C ASP A 143 -7.32 7.19 12.73
N ALA A 144 -7.64 8.20 13.54
CA ALA A 144 -8.82 8.21 14.41
C ALA A 144 -10.16 8.28 13.66
N ARG A 145 -11.22 7.67 14.22
CA ARG A 145 -12.61 7.74 13.74
C ARG A 145 -13.05 9.19 13.45
N LEU A 146 -14.01 9.40 12.55
CA LEU A 146 -14.57 10.74 12.29
C LEU A 146 -15.44 11.17 13.47
N ILE A 147 -14.84 11.93 14.39
CA ILE A 147 -15.53 12.51 15.53
C ILE A 147 -16.02 13.90 15.16
N VAL A 148 -17.33 14.12 15.25
CA VAL A 148 -17.94 15.44 15.15
C VAL A 148 -18.25 15.92 16.57
N PRO A 149 -17.46 16.86 17.11
CA PRO A 149 -17.61 17.30 18.49
C PRO A 149 -18.63 18.42 18.61
N PHE A 150 -19.26 18.50 19.78
CA PHE A 150 -20.14 19.58 20.20
C PHE A 150 -19.90 19.89 21.67
N SER A 151 -19.89 21.17 22.06
CA SER A 151 -19.97 21.52 23.48
C SER A 151 -21.43 21.53 23.94
N VAL A 152 -21.68 21.20 25.20
CA VAL A 152 -23.02 21.33 25.80
C VAL A 152 -23.45 22.80 25.78
N GLY A 153 -22.51 23.71 26.04
CA GLY A 153 -22.75 25.14 26.04
C GLY A 153 -23.22 25.69 24.69
N GLU A 154 -22.60 25.29 23.58
CA GLU A 154 -22.99 25.78 22.25
C GLU A 154 -24.35 25.21 21.79
N LEU A 155 -24.68 23.98 22.16
CA LEU A 155 -25.96 23.37 21.82
C LEU A 155 -27.10 24.09 22.55
N ILE A 156 -26.92 24.41 23.83
CA ILE A 156 -27.94 25.07 24.67
C ILE A 156 -28.10 26.56 24.31
N LYS A 157 -27.02 27.28 23.98
CA LYS A 157 -27.05 28.73 23.69
C LYS A 157 -27.65 29.09 22.31
N GLY A 158 -28.13 28.11 21.55
CA GLY A 158 -28.73 28.30 20.24
C GLY A 158 -27.85 27.76 19.12
N PHE A 159 -28.14 26.52 18.72
CA PHE A 159 -27.53 25.83 17.60
C PHE A 159 -28.55 25.69 16.47
N ASP A 160 -28.18 26.11 15.26
CA ASP A 160 -29.05 26.12 14.09
C ASP A 160 -28.53 25.15 13.01
N LYS A 161 -29.31 25.03 11.92
CA LYS A 161 -29.00 24.10 10.82
C LYS A 161 -27.72 24.49 10.08
N ASP A 162 -27.41 25.78 9.99
CA ASP A 162 -26.22 26.27 9.29
C ASP A 162 -24.96 26.00 10.11
N LYS A 163 -25.00 26.21 11.42
CA LYS A 163 -23.94 25.82 12.37
C LYS A 163 -23.69 24.32 12.34
N LEU A 164 -24.75 23.49 12.34
CA LEU A 164 -24.61 22.04 12.18
C LEU A 164 -23.96 21.70 10.85
N SER A 165 -24.43 22.29 9.75
CA SER A 165 -23.87 22.00 8.43
C SER A 165 -22.40 22.43 8.32
N ASN A 166 -22.02 23.54 8.93
CA ASN A 166 -20.63 24.00 8.95
C ASN A 166 -19.75 23.08 9.80
N ARG A 167 -20.24 22.67 10.99
CA ARG A 167 -19.56 21.70 11.87
C ARG A 167 -19.34 20.36 11.17
N MET A 168 -20.36 19.85 10.49
CA MET A 168 -20.25 18.58 9.75
C MET A 168 -19.26 18.68 8.59
N ARG A 169 -19.29 19.77 7.81
CA ARG A 169 -18.33 19.99 6.71
C ARG A 169 -16.88 20.04 7.22
N GLU A 170 -16.64 20.80 8.28
CA GLU A 170 -15.32 20.96 8.89
C GLU A 170 -14.72 19.63 9.37
N PHE A 171 -15.52 18.79 10.02
CA PHE A 171 -15.00 17.55 10.61
C PHE A 171 -15.04 16.33 9.68
N LEU A 172 -15.93 16.30 8.69
CA LEU A 172 -16.09 15.15 7.78
C LEU A 172 -15.33 15.32 6.46
N TYR A 173 -15.35 16.51 5.84
CA TYR A 173 -14.78 16.68 4.49
C TYR A 173 -13.27 16.94 4.47
N GLU A 174 -12.71 17.48 5.56
CA GLU A 174 -11.29 17.80 5.61
C GLU A 174 -10.39 16.56 5.74
N LYS A 175 -10.91 15.42 6.22
CA LYS A 175 -10.07 14.26 6.52
C LYS A 175 -9.86 13.45 5.26
N ASP A 176 -8.63 13.27 4.80
CA ASP A 176 -8.37 12.38 3.67
C ASP A 176 -8.49 10.89 4.08
N LEU A 177 -9.70 10.36 3.96
CA LEU A 177 -9.99 8.95 4.21
C LEU A 177 -9.41 8.03 3.12
N PHE A 178 -9.05 8.54 1.94
CA PHE A 178 -8.35 7.75 0.92
C PHE A 178 -6.88 7.55 1.29
N GLY A 179 -6.25 8.57 1.87
CA GLY A 179 -4.83 8.61 2.24
C GLY A 179 -4.42 7.72 3.42
N ILE A 180 -5.35 7.02 4.10
CA ILE A 180 -5.01 6.10 5.19
C ILE A 180 -4.08 5.00 4.65
N ALA A 181 -2.84 5.00 5.16
CA ALA A 181 -1.76 4.12 4.70
C ALA A 181 -1.50 2.93 5.66
N VAL A 182 -2.03 2.98 6.88
CA VAL A 182 -1.87 1.95 7.90
C VAL A 182 -2.81 0.76 7.62
N PRO A 183 -2.38 -0.50 7.84
CA PRO A 183 -3.25 -1.66 7.74
C PRO A 183 -4.50 -1.53 8.59
N LEU A 184 -5.64 -1.93 8.04
CA LEU A 184 -6.92 -1.87 8.74
C LEU A 184 -6.92 -2.87 9.90
N LYS A 185 -7.42 -2.43 11.06
CA LYS A 185 -7.60 -3.26 12.26
C LYS A 185 -9.04 -3.76 12.43
N ASN A 186 -9.97 -3.25 11.64
CA ASN A 186 -11.40 -3.60 11.69
C ASN A 186 -12.03 -3.53 10.29
N ASP A 187 -13.28 -3.99 10.20
CA ASP A 187 -14.01 -4.19 8.94
C ASP A 187 -14.57 -2.90 8.32
N THR A 188 -14.46 -1.77 9.02
CA THR A 188 -15.20 -0.53 8.75
C THR A 188 -14.88 0.12 7.38
N LEU A 189 -13.64 0.00 6.92
CA LEU A 189 -13.17 0.49 5.61
C LEU A 189 -12.56 -0.65 4.80
N PHE A 190 -12.98 -1.87 5.09
CA PHE A 190 -12.56 -3.05 4.36
C PHE A 190 -13.48 -3.28 3.16
N PHE A 191 -12.88 -3.45 1.99
CA PHE A 191 -13.58 -3.62 0.72
C PHE A 191 -12.99 -4.83 -0.03
N GLY A 192 -13.75 -5.38 -0.98
CA GLY A 192 -13.33 -6.53 -1.79
C GLY A 192 -14.01 -7.83 -1.37
N LYS A 193 -14.98 -8.30 -2.16
CA LYS A 193 -15.68 -9.57 -1.88
C LYS A 193 -14.71 -10.76 -1.80
N ASP A 194 -13.78 -10.85 -2.73
CA ASP A 194 -12.79 -11.93 -2.78
C ASP A 194 -11.89 -11.95 -1.54
N ARG A 195 -11.61 -10.78 -0.95
CA ARG A 195 -10.81 -10.70 0.28
C ARG A 195 -11.56 -11.27 1.48
N THR A 196 -12.87 -11.05 1.55
CA THR A 196 -13.72 -11.69 2.55
C THR A 196 -13.77 -13.21 2.35
N ASN A 197 -13.71 -13.69 1.12
CA ASN A 197 -13.60 -15.12 0.82
C ASN A 197 -12.26 -15.67 1.31
N ILE A 198 -11.14 -14.99 1.04
CA ILE A 198 -9.81 -15.37 1.55
C ILE A 198 -9.81 -15.47 3.09
N ILE A 199 -10.39 -14.49 3.79
CA ILE A 199 -10.50 -14.56 5.27
C ILE A 199 -11.29 -15.82 5.69
N SER A 200 -12.36 -16.15 4.96
CA SER A 200 -13.19 -17.31 5.25
C SER A 200 -12.47 -18.63 4.98
N GLU A 201 -11.68 -18.70 3.92
CA GLU A 201 -10.83 -19.82 3.55
C GLU A 201 -9.74 -20.05 4.60
N LEU A 202 -8.94 -19.02 4.93
CA LEU A 202 -7.91 -19.10 5.98
C LEU A 202 -8.51 -19.47 7.35
N TYR A 203 -9.71 -18.98 7.66
CA TYR A 203 -10.41 -19.35 8.89
C TYR A 203 -10.85 -20.82 8.89
N ALA A 204 -11.28 -21.36 7.74
CA ALA A 204 -11.64 -22.77 7.60
C ALA A 204 -10.41 -23.68 7.75
N MET A 205 -9.29 -23.32 7.12
CA MET A 205 -8.00 -24.03 7.27
C MET A 205 -7.58 -24.08 8.75
N TYR A 206 -7.62 -22.93 9.45
CA TYR A 206 -7.37 -22.89 10.90
C TYR A 206 -8.25 -23.86 11.69
N LYS A 207 -9.55 -23.94 11.36
CA LYS A 207 -10.47 -24.86 12.04
C LYS A 207 -10.15 -26.33 11.75
N GLN A 208 -9.67 -26.64 10.55
CA GLN A 208 -9.29 -27.99 10.15
C GLN A 208 -7.90 -28.39 10.67
N GLY A 209 -7.03 -27.41 10.96
CA GLY A 209 -5.64 -27.64 11.39
C GLY A 209 -4.65 -27.55 10.23
N GLU A 210 -5.11 -27.07 9.08
CA GLU A 210 -4.31 -26.90 7.87
C GLU A 210 -3.56 -25.57 7.88
N GLU A 211 -2.48 -25.53 7.13
CA GLU A 211 -1.55 -24.42 7.00
C GLU A 211 -1.93 -23.53 5.82
N GLY A 212 -1.99 -22.22 6.05
CA GLY A 212 -2.34 -21.25 5.02
C GLY A 212 -1.14 -20.48 4.47
N GLY A 213 -1.26 -20.04 3.21
CA GLY A 213 -0.28 -19.15 2.57
C GLY A 213 -0.98 -17.98 1.91
N LEU A 214 -0.71 -16.75 2.34
CA LEU A 214 -1.30 -15.53 1.78
C LEU A 214 -0.23 -14.69 1.08
N PHE A 215 -0.22 -14.74 -0.25
CA PHE A 215 0.76 -14.01 -1.04
C PHE A 215 0.10 -12.93 -1.90
N GLY A 216 0.89 -11.96 -2.36
CA GLY A 216 0.34 -10.88 -3.17
C GLY A 216 1.27 -9.68 -3.28
N LEU A 217 0.95 -8.77 -4.20
CA LEU A 217 1.74 -7.57 -4.45
C LEU A 217 1.93 -6.70 -3.19
N ARG A 218 2.98 -5.87 -3.24
CA ARG A 218 3.24 -4.90 -2.17
C ARG A 218 2.09 -3.91 -2.07
N ARG A 219 1.66 -3.59 -0.83
CA ARG A 219 0.51 -2.71 -0.54
C ARG A 219 -0.83 -3.18 -1.11
N ILE A 220 -0.98 -4.45 -1.47
CA ILE A 220 -2.27 -4.97 -1.95
C ILE A 220 -3.32 -5.04 -0.84
N GLY A 221 -2.91 -5.27 0.41
CA GLY A 221 -3.81 -5.33 1.58
C GLY A 221 -3.73 -6.61 2.42
N LYS A 222 -2.67 -7.42 2.26
CA LYS A 222 -2.46 -8.68 3.00
C LYS A 222 -2.56 -8.51 4.51
N THR A 223 -1.80 -7.58 5.11
CA THR A 223 -1.84 -7.31 6.55
C THR A 223 -3.24 -6.93 7.05
N SER A 224 -4.06 -6.25 6.23
CA SER A 224 -5.46 -5.96 6.60
C SER A 224 -6.32 -7.22 6.60
N ILE A 225 -6.12 -8.15 5.66
CA ILE A 225 -6.76 -9.47 5.64
C ILE A 225 -6.38 -10.27 6.90
N LEU A 226 -5.10 -10.30 7.26
CA LEU A 226 -4.59 -11.03 8.44
C LEU A 226 -5.13 -10.45 9.76
N ASN A 227 -5.20 -9.12 9.89
CA ASN A 227 -5.80 -8.48 11.06
C ASN A 227 -7.27 -8.87 11.23
N LEU A 228 -8.03 -8.95 10.12
CA LEU A 228 -9.42 -9.38 10.17
C LEU A 228 -9.59 -10.88 10.39
N LEU A 229 -8.66 -11.71 9.90
CA LEU A 229 -8.61 -13.13 10.25
C LEU A 229 -8.42 -13.30 11.76
N LYS A 230 -7.45 -12.59 12.34
CA LYS A 230 -7.22 -12.58 13.80
C LYS A 230 -8.47 -12.14 14.57
N LEU A 231 -9.12 -11.05 14.13
CA LEU A 231 -10.34 -10.56 14.74
C LEU A 231 -11.48 -11.60 14.67
N ARG A 232 -11.65 -12.26 13.52
CA ARG A 232 -12.66 -13.32 13.33
C ARG A 232 -12.41 -14.53 14.23
N ILE A 233 -11.14 -14.90 14.45
CA ILE A 233 -10.77 -15.98 15.37
C ILE A 233 -11.09 -15.58 16.80
N ALA A 234 -10.75 -14.37 17.21
CA ALA A 234 -11.10 -13.80 18.51
C ALA A 234 -12.62 -13.77 18.75
N GLU A 235 -13.42 -13.35 17.77
CA GLU A 235 -14.88 -13.36 17.84
C GLU A 235 -15.49 -14.75 18.00
N ALA A 236 -14.76 -15.80 17.57
CA ALA A 236 -15.14 -17.20 17.72
C ALA A 236 -14.45 -17.86 18.93
N ASP A 237 -14.02 -17.07 19.91
CA ASP A 237 -13.31 -17.50 21.12
C ASP A 237 -12.04 -18.34 20.84
N GLY A 238 -11.38 -18.15 19.69
CA GLY A 238 -10.14 -18.84 19.32
C GLY A 238 -8.87 -18.09 19.73
N VAL A 239 -7.72 -18.70 19.46
CA VAL A 239 -6.39 -18.16 19.80
C VAL A 239 -5.59 -17.93 18.51
N ALA A 240 -5.12 -16.70 18.32
CA ALA A 240 -4.31 -16.32 17.16
C ALA A 240 -3.28 -15.26 17.56
N ILE A 241 -2.01 -15.52 17.25
CA ILE A 241 -0.91 -14.58 17.46
C ILE A 241 -0.44 -14.04 16.11
N TYR A 242 -0.27 -12.73 16.04
CA TYR A 242 0.26 -12.05 14.84
C TYR A 242 1.72 -11.66 15.06
N ILE A 243 2.58 -12.04 14.14
CA ILE A 243 4.01 -11.76 14.17
C ILE A 243 4.42 -11.14 12.84
N ASP A 244 4.95 -9.92 12.94
CA ASP A 244 5.64 -9.26 11.84
C ASP A 244 7.10 -9.75 11.80
N CYS A 245 7.42 -10.57 10.81
CA CYS A 245 8.75 -11.16 10.64
C CYS A 245 9.82 -10.13 10.25
N SER A 246 9.44 -8.93 9.80
CA SER A 246 10.40 -7.85 9.53
C SER A 246 11.16 -7.41 10.79
N GLY A 247 10.57 -7.61 11.97
CA GLY A 247 11.23 -7.44 13.26
C GLY A 247 11.88 -8.70 13.81
N CYS A 248 12.07 -9.75 13.00
CA CYS A 248 12.52 -11.06 13.47
C CYS A 248 13.84 -11.55 12.82
N HIS A 249 14.26 -10.97 11.69
CA HIS A 249 15.45 -11.41 10.96
C HIS A 249 16.76 -11.38 11.79
N HIS A 250 16.80 -10.61 12.86
CA HIS A 250 17.96 -10.50 13.74
C HIS A 250 18.07 -11.63 14.78
N PHE A 251 17.01 -12.43 14.98
CA PHE A 251 17.06 -13.61 15.84
C PHE A 251 17.70 -14.79 15.11
N ARG A 252 18.34 -15.68 15.87
CA ARG A 252 18.53 -17.08 15.46
C ARG A 252 17.23 -17.87 15.57
N TRP A 253 17.11 -19.00 14.87
CA TRP A 253 15.89 -19.81 14.81
C TRP A 253 15.35 -20.19 16.21
N TYR A 254 16.23 -20.58 17.13
CA TYR A 254 15.85 -20.96 18.50
C TYR A 254 15.43 -19.76 19.36
N GLU A 255 16.00 -18.58 19.11
CA GLU A 255 15.59 -17.32 19.76
C GLU A 255 14.24 -16.85 19.24
N LEU A 256 13.94 -17.09 17.96
CA LEU A 256 12.65 -16.79 17.38
C LEU A 256 11.56 -17.68 17.99
N LEU A 257 11.79 -18.99 18.13
CA LEU A 257 10.88 -19.92 18.83
C LEU A 257 10.59 -19.44 20.26
N LYS A 258 11.63 -19.03 20.99
CA LYS A 258 11.50 -18.44 22.33
C LYS A 258 10.63 -17.18 22.33
N ASN A 259 10.86 -16.29 21.36
CA ASN A 259 10.14 -15.03 21.22
C ASN A 259 8.66 -15.26 20.91
N ILE A 260 8.34 -16.25 20.06
CA ILE A 260 6.95 -16.66 19.77
C ILE A 260 6.22 -17.00 21.07
N ILE A 261 6.80 -17.86 21.92
CA ILE A 261 6.19 -18.23 23.20
C ILE A 261 6.00 -17.00 24.12
N LYS A 262 7.03 -16.16 24.25
CA LYS A 262 6.95 -14.93 25.06
C LYS A 262 5.84 -13.99 24.56
N ARG A 263 5.66 -13.87 23.25
CA ARG A 263 4.60 -13.04 22.65
C ARG A 263 3.21 -13.60 22.92
N ILE A 264 3.01 -14.91 22.78
CA ILE A 264 1.73 -15.55 23.10
C ILE A 264 1.36 -15.30 24.56
N ILE A 265 2.30 -15.54 25.49
CA ILE A 265 2.04 -15.35 26.92
C ILE A 265 1.70 -13.89 27.21
N LYS A 266 2.52 -12.95 26.74
CA LYS A 266 2.30 -11.52 26.95
C LYS A 266 0.94 -11.06 26.42
N GLU A 267 0.55 -11.53 25.24
CA GLU A 267 -0.70 -11.12 24.59
C GLU A 267 -1.95 -11.64 25.30
N TYR A 268 -1.86 -12.81 25.95
CA TYR A 268 -2.98 -13.48 26.59
C TYR A 268 -2.94 -13.50 28.13
N SER A 269 -1.93 -12.87 28.76
CA SER A 269 -1.80 -12.76 30.21
C SER A 269 -2.67 -11.66 30.84
N GLU A 270 -3.18 -10.72 30.04
CA GLU A 270 -4.00 -9.61 30.53
C GLU A 270 -5.50 -9.89 30.31
N GLU A 271 -6.33 -9.72 31.35
CA GLU A 271 -7.80 -9.90 31.33
C GLU A 271 -8.54 -9.11 30.23
N LYS A 272 -7.88 -8.11 29.62
CA LYS A 272 -8.44 -7.25 28.56
C LYS A 272 -7.45 -7.07 27.43
N SER A 273 -7.13 -8.14 26.72
CA SER A 273 -6.42 -8.02 25.45
C SER A 273 -7.32 -7.36 24.40
N GLN A 274 -6.71 -6.77 23.36
CA GLN A 274 -7.43 -6.23 22.19
C GLN A 274 -8.15 -7.33 21.37
N ASN A 275 -8.10 -8.60 21.80
CA ASN A 275 -8.48 -9.79 21.05
C ASN A 275 -9.65 -10.58 21.67
N GLY A 276 -10.54 -9.93 22.43
CA GLY A 276 -11.75 -10.57 22.97
C GLY A 276 -11.60 -11.16 24.38
N ASN A 277 -12.45 -12.13 24.72
CA ASN A 277 -12.60 -12.68 26.09
C ASN A 277 -11.62 -13.82 26.42
N VAL A 278 -10.75 -14.20 25.49
CA VAL A 278 -9.81 -15.31 25.69
C VAL A 278 -8.62 -14.82 26.49
N VAL A 279 -8.41 -15.43 27.65
CA VAL A 279 -7.26 -15.19 28.54
C VAL A 279 -6.67 -16.52 29.01
N LEU A 280 -5.40 -16.50 29.41
CA LEU A 280 -4.79 -17.65 30.08
C LEU A 280 -5.58 -17.95 31.36
N LYS A 281 -6.08 -19.18 31.50
CA LYS A 281 -6.85 -19.61 32.69
C LYS A 281 -6.01 -19.62 33.96
N GLU A 282 -4.69 -19.76 33.81
CA GLU A 282 -3.72 -19.89 34.88
C GLU A 282 -2.51 -18.99 34.62
N VAL A 283 -1.80 -18.61 35.67
CA VAL A 283 -0.58 -17.80 35.54
C VAL A 283 0.53 -18.66 34.97
N TRP A 284 1.17 -18.20 33.90
CA TRP A 284 2.35 -18.86 33.35
C TRP A 284 3.49 -18.85 34.38
N ASN A 285 3.88 -20.02 34.87
CA ASN A 285 4.88 -20.20 35.93
C ASN A 285 6.16 -20.91 35.47
N ARG A 286 6.26 -21.28 34.18
CA ARG A 286 7.43 -21.97 33.62
C ARG A 286 8.47 -20.96 33.15
N GLU A 287 9.74 -21.17 33.48
CA GLU A 287 10.80 -20.28 33.02
C GLU A 287 11.04 -20.40 31.50
N ILE A 288 11.23 -19.26 30.82
CA ILE A 288 11.59 -19.17 29.41
C ILE A 288 13.01 -18.60 29.30
N SER A 289 13.99 -19.48 29.55
CA SER A 289 15.41 -19.13 29.67
C SER A 289 16.22 -19.46 28.41
N GLU A 290 17.48 -18.99 28.35
CA GLU A 290 18.42 -19.36 27.28
C GLU A 290 18.86 -20.84 27.38
N GLN A 291 18.81 -21.45 28.56
CA GLN A 291 19.16 -22.87 28.70
C GLN A 291 18.11 -23.80 28.06
N ARG A 292 16.84 -23.37 28.01
CA ARG A 292 15.76 -24.09 27.34
C ARG A 292 15.77 -23.85 25.83
N TYR A 293 15.98 -22.59 25.43
CA TYR A 293 16.00 -22.19 24.03
C TYR A 293 17.41 -21.95 23.53
N ASN A 294 18.11 -23.07 23.30
CA ASN A 294 19.38 -23.11 22.58
C ASN A 294 19.28 -24.11 21.43
N GLU A 295 20.31 -24.19 20.58
CA GLU A 295 20.31 -25.04 19.39
C GLU A 295 19.93 -26.52 19.64
N LYS A 296 20.25 -27.07 20.83
CA LYS A 296 19.99 -28.48 21.16
C LYS A 296 18.59 -28.71 21.72
N ASN A 297 18.10 -27.79 22.54
CA ASN A 297 16.92 -28.01 23.39
C ASN A 297 15.67 -27.28 22.91
N ALA A 298 15.80 -26.38 21.91
CA ALA A 298 14.71 -25.48 21.53
C ALA A 298 13.50 -26.19 20.93
N VAL A 299 13.68 -27.28 20.18
CA VAL A 299 12.58 -28.05 19.57
C VAL A 299 11.69 -28.67 20.64
N ASP A 300 12.29 -29.39 21.59
CA ASP A 300 11.56 -30.01 22.71
C ASP A 300 10.92 -28.96 23.60
N SER A 301 11.66 -27.88 23.92
CA SER A 301 11.15 -26.80 24.75
C SER A 301 9.96 -26.08 24.13
N PHE A 302 10.00 -25.83 22.81
CA PHE A 302 8.91 -25.21 22.06
C PHE A 302 7.68 -26.12 22.02
N THR A 303 7.89 -27.41 21.76
CA THR A 303 6.81 -28.41 21.72
C THR A 303 6.09 -28.50 23.06
N ASP A 304 6.83 -28.62 24.16
CA ASP A 304 6.22 -28.68 25.50
C ASP A 304 5.50 -27.37 25.85
N ASP A 305 6.08 -26.22 25.51
CA ASP A 305 5.49 -24.91 25.82
C ASP A 305 4.21 -24.66 25.03
N ILE A 306 4.15 -25.05 23.74
CA ILE A 306 2.92 -24.98 22.95
C ILE A 306 1.85 -25.92 23.50
N LYS A 307 2.21 -27.14 23.88
CA LYS A 307 1.27 -28.08 24.51
C LYS A 307 0.65 -27.50 25.78
N LEU A 308 1.49 -26.94 26.65
CA LEU A 308 1.02 -26.30 27.88
C LEU A 308 0.08 -25.13 27.58
N LEU A 309 0.45 -24.26 26.63
CA LEU A 309 -0.41 -23.15 26.19
C LEU A 309 -1.76 -23.66 25.65
N TYR A 310 -1.75 -24.70 24.81
CA TYR A 310 -2.98 -25.32 24.29
C TYR A 310 -3.90 -25.81 25.42
N GLU A 311 -3.35 -26.48 26.43
CA GLU A 311 -4.09 -26.92 27.63
C GLU A 311 -4.65 -25.73 28.42
N MET A 312 -3.83 -24.70 28.67
CA MET A 312 -4.23 -23.46 29.38
C MET A 312 -5.33 -22.68 28.64
N PHE A 313 -5.33 -22.72 27.31
CA PHE A 313 -6.40 -22.15 26.49
C PHE A 313 -7.67 -23.02 26.44
N GLY A 314 -7.69 -24.15 27.15
CA GLY A 314 -8.82 -25.07 27.18
C GLY A 314 -8.94 -25.88 25.91
N LYS A 315 -7.81 -26.37 25.39
CA LYS A 315 -7.70 -27.20 24.18
C LYS A 315 -8.13 -26.47 22.91
N LYS A 316 -7.82 -25.18 22.84
CA LYS A 316 -8.05 -24.35 21.66
C LYS A 316 -6.78 -24.26 20.84
N ARG A 317 -6.86 -24.67 19.57
CA ARG A 317 -5.73 -24.57 18.63
C ARG A 317 -5.24 -23.13 18.53
N ILE A 318 -3.91 -22.97 18.56
CA ILE A 318 -3.22 -21.70 18.41
C ILE A 318 -2.93 -21.48 16.92
N LEU A 319 -3.37 -20.35 16.36
CA LEU A 319 -2.94 -19.92 15.03
C LEU A 319 -1.72 -19.00 15.12
N LEU A 320 -0.64 -19.36 14.45
CA LEU A 320 0.54 -18.52 14.27
C LEU A 320 0.47 -17.80 12.92
N ILE A 321 0.26 -16.48 12.92
CA ILE A 321 0.29 -15.66 11.70
C ILE A 321 1.67 -15.03 11.56
N LEU A 322 2.40 -15.40 10.51
CA LEU A 322 3.74 -14.91 10.17
C LEU A 322 3.66 -14.03 8.92
N ASP A 323 3.58 -12.70 9.11
CA ASP A 323 3.57 -11.72 8.00
C ASP A 323 4.99 -11.25 7.66
N GLU A 324 5.21 -10.85 6.41
CA GLU A 324 6.54 -10.49 5.85
C GLU A 324 7.58 -11.62 6.03
N ILE A 325 7.16 -12.87 5.72
CA ILE A 325 7.92 -14.12 5.87
C ILE A 325 9.31 -14.13 5.22
N GLU A 326 9.50 -13.31 4.19
CA GLU A 326 10.72 -13.04 3.44
C GLU A 326 11.86 -12.68 4.37
N SER A 327 11.53 -11.98 5.46
CA SER A 327 12.48 -11.49 6.46
C SER A 327 13.19 -12.62 7.20
N ILE A 328 12.56 -13.80 7.29
CA ILE A 328 13.13 -15.02 7.88
C ILE A 328 13.17 -16.17 6.86
N GLY A 329 13.14 -15.86 5.56
CA GLY A 329 13.17 -16.83 4.48
C GLY A 329 14.56 -17.08 3.91
N TYR A 330 14.80 -18.31 3.44
CA TYR A 330 15.98 -18.64 2.65
C TYR A 330 16.01 -17.85 1.34
N SER A 331 17.18 -17.39 0.92
CA SER A 331 17.42 -16.51 -0.25
C SER A 331 16.79 -15.11 -0.18
N THR A 332 15.75 -14.89 0.61
CA THR A 332 15.00 -13.62 0.67
C THR A 332 15.38 -12.72 1.84
N SER A 333 15.85 -13.30 2.95
CA SER A 333 16.10 -12.54 4.19
C SER A 333 17.22 -11.51 4.02
N PRO A 334 17.13 -10.35 4.72
CA PRO A 334 18.26 -9.42 4.80
C PRO A 334 19.41 -9.96 5.66
N SER A 335 19.15 -10.90 6.57
CA SER A 335 20.18 -11.47 7.46
C SER A 335 20.84 -12.68 6.82
N LYS A 336 22.18 -12.72 6.85
CA LYS A 336 22.97 -13.81 6.27
C LYS A 336 22.55 -15.20 6.78
N TRP A 337 22.28 -15.34 8.07
CA TRP A 337 21.98 -16.65 8.65
C TRP A 337 20.63 -17.25 8.23
N TRP A 338 19.64 -16.41 7.94
CA TRP A 338 18.38 -16.84 7.35
C TRP A 338 18.50 -17.01 5.84
N LYS A 339 19.21 -16.10 5.18
CA LYS A 339 19.32 -16.03 3.72
C LYS A 339 20.15 -17.16 3.13
N ASP A 340 21.32 -17.41 3.71
CA ASP A 340 22.36 -18.25 3.14
C ASP A 340 22.67 -19.48 4.04
N GLU A 341 22.47 -19.37 5.35
CA GLU A 341 22.75 -20.46 6.31
C GLU A 341 21.48 -21.29 6.60
N ASN A 342 21.46 -22.03 7.73
CA ASN A 342 20.44 -23.04 8.01
C ASN A 342 19.34 -22.58 8.99
N ASP A 343 19.29 -21.32 9.42
CA ASP A 343 18.28 -20.87 10.39
C ASP A 343 16.85 -21.03 9.85
N ALA A 344 16.62 -20.74 8.57
CA ALA A 344 15.33 -20.99 7.92
C ALA A 344 14.96 -22.48 7.96
N LEU A 345 15.92 -23.35 7.64
CA LEU A 345 15.74 -24.81 7.66
C LEU A 345 15.39 -25.31 9.08
N TYR A 346 16.18 -24.94 10.09
CA TYR A 346 16.00 -25.42 11.45
C TYR A 346 14.71 -24.88 12.08
N PHE A 347 14.34 -23.64 11.79
CA PHE A 347 13.05 -23.08 12.21
C PHE A 347 11.88 -23.93 11.67
N TRP A 348 11.86 -24.20 10.36
CA TRP A 348 10.78 -24.97 9.74
C TRP A 348 10.80 -26.45 10.15
N GLN A 349 11.96 -27.04 10.41
CA GLN A 349 12.05 -28.39 10.98
C GLN A 349 11.41 -28.45 12.36
N ALA A 350 11.67 -27.47 13.22
CA ALA A 350 11.07 -27.40 14.56
C ALA A 350 9.54 -27.26 14.48
N ILE A 351 9.04 -26.37 13.62
CA ILE A 351 7.60 -26.17 13.41
C ILE A 351 6.94 -27.43 12.83
N ARG A 352 7.56 -28.05 11.80
CA ARG A 352 7.02 -29.26 11.16
C ARG A 352 6.97 -30.45 12.12
N ALA A 353 7.99 -30.62 12.96
CA ALA A 353 8.02 -31.71 13.94
C ALA A 353 6.82 -31.65 14.91
N LEU A 354 6.47 -30.44 15.37
CA LEU A 354 5.30 -30.20 16.21
C LEU A 354 3.99 -30.53 15.48
N ILE A 355 3.82 -30.03 14.26
CA ILE A 355 2.58 -30.19 13.49
C ILE A 355 2.33 -31.65 13.09
N GLN A 356 3.37 -32.37 12.66
CA GLN A 356 3.24 -33.78 12.27
C GLN A 356 2.84 -34.70 13.43
N THR A 357 3.14 -34.30 14.66
CA THR A 357 2.88 -35.09 15.85
C THR A 357 1.64 -34.63 16.62
N ASN A 358 1.28 -33.35 16.52
CA ASN A 358 0.21 -32.73 17.30
C ASN A 358 -0.47 -31.57 16.52
N ASP A 359 -1.17 -31.89 15.42
CA ASP A 359 -1.87 -30.93 14.55
C ASP A 359 -3.04 -30.19 15.25
N GLU A 360 -3.47 -30.67 16.41
CA GLU A 360 -4.50 -30.04 17.23
C GLU A 360 -3.98 -28.86 18.05
N TYR A 361 -2.67 -28.80 18.34
CA TYR A 361 -2.11 -27.76 19.19
C TYR A 361 -1.93 -26.44 18.43
N MET A 362 -1.40 -26.51 17.21
CA MET A 362 -0.98 -25.33 16.46
C MET A 362 -1.18 -25.51 14.96
N SER A 363 -1.53 -24.42 14.30
CA SER A 363 -1.47 -24.26 12.83
C SER A 363 -0.82 -22.91 12.53
N PHE A 364 -0.44 -22.66 11.29
CA PHE A 364 0.14 -21.37 10.91
C PHE A 364 -0.36 -20.84 9.56
N VAL A 365 -0.25 -19.53 9.40
CA VAL A 365 -0.41 -18.84 8.11
C VAL A 365 0.87 -18.07 7.85
N VAL A 366 1.52 -18.33 6.71
CA VAL A 366 2.59 -17.47 6.21
C VAL A 366 2.02 -16.44 5.25
N ALA A 367 2.53 -15.21 5.29
CA ALA A 367 2.14 -14.18 4.37
C ALA A 367 3.33 -13.36 3.87
N GLY A 368 3.24 -12.91 2.62
CA GLY A 368 4.38 -12.35 1.95
C GLY A 368 4.11 -11.72 0.58
N VAL A 369 5.10 -11.01 0.06
CA VAL A 369 5.22 -10.67 -1.37
C VAL A 369 5.85 -11.78 -2.19
N ASN A 370 6.42 -12.82 -1.56
CA ASN A 370 7.16 -13.87 -2.26
C ASN A 370 6.90 -15.28 -1.66
N PRO A 371 6.27 -16.20 -2.42
CA PRO A 371 6.03 -17.59 -2.01
C PRO A 371 7.23 -18.54 -2.11
N MET A 372 8.43 -18.09 -2.46
CA MET A 372 9.62 -18.95 -2.61
C MET A 372 9.87 -19.87 -1.41
N CYS A 373 9.50 -19.46 -0.19
CA CYS A 373 9.67 -20.29 1.00
C CYS A 373 8.93 -21.65 0.92
N VAL A 374 7.88 -21.77 0.11
CA VAL A 374 7.12 -23.02 -0.10
C VAL A 374 7.33 -23.63 -1.49
N GLU A 375 8.01 -22.92 -2.39
CA GLU A 375 8.28 -23.34 -3.78
C GLU A 375 9.68 -23.93 -3.98
N ILE A 376 10.64 -23.58 -3.12
CA ILE A 376 11.99 -24.13 -3.17
C ILE A 376 12.01 -25.53 -2.57
N GLN A 377 12.52 -26.51 -3.32
CA GLN A 377 12.58 -27.93 -2.92
C GLN A 377 13.58 -28.21 -1.80
N SER A 378 14.71 -27.51 -1.78
CA SER A 378 15.81 -27.77 -0.84
C SER A 378 16.46 -26.48 -0.34
N ILE A 379 16.81 -26.46 0.95
CA ILE A 379 17.64 -25.43 1.58
C ILE A 379 19.01 -26.04 1.85
N ASN A 380 20.07 -25.49 1.26
CA ASN A 380 21.46 -25.96 1.45
C ASN A 380 21.62 -27.49 1.28
N ASN A 381 21.02 -28.05 0.21
CA ASN A 381 21.00 -29.48 -0.14
C ASN A 381 20.24 -30.40 0.84
N ILE A 382 19.42 -29.83 1.72
CA ILE A 382 18.50 -30.56 2.59
C ILE A 382 17.07 -30.23 2.17
N ASP A 383 16.18 -31.22 2.20
CA ASP A 383 14.77 -31.03 1.84
C ASP A 383 14.15 -29.89 2.66
N ASN A 384 13.48 -28.97 1.96
CA ASN A 384 12.78 -27.87 2.60
C ASN A 384 11.55 -28.43 3.35
N PRO A 385 11.44 -28.23 4.68
CA PRO A 385 10.37 -28.84 5.47
C PRO A 385 8.97 -28.39 5.06
N ILE A 386 8.81 -27.21 4.46
CA ILE A 386 7.50 -26.68 4.06
C ILE A 386 7.30 -26.66 2.54
N PHE A 387 8.18 -27.31 1.78
CA PHE A 387 8.01 -27.42 0.32
C PHE A 387 6.72 -28.17 -0.02
N GLY A 388 5.85 -27.53 -0.81
CA GLY A 388 4.56 -28.10 -1.24
C GLY A 388 3.56 -28.35 -0.10
N MET A 389 3.87 -27.95 1.14
CA MET A 389 2.96 -28.10 2.29
C MET A 389 1.77 -27.14 2.21
N ILE A 390 1.99 -25.97 1.61
CA ILE A 390 1.03 -24.87 1.57
C ILE A 390 0.75 -24.52 0.11
N ASN A 391 -0.53 -24.37 -0.23
CA ASN A 391 -0.94 -23.83 -1.51
C ASN A 391 -1.00 -22.29 -1.41
N PRO A 392 -0.19 -21.53 -2.17
CA PRO A 392 -0.23 -20.07 -2.15
C PRO A 392 -1.59 -19.51 -2.57
N ILE A 393 -2.29 -18.83 -1.66
CA ILE A 393 -3.48 -18.03 -1.95
C ILE A 393 -3.03 -16.62 -2.32
N TYR A 394 -3.25 -16.24 -3.58
CA TYR A 394 -2.88 -14.91 -4.05
C TYR A 394 -4.01 -13.90 -3.81
N THR A 395 -3.68 -12.77 -3.20
CA THR A 395 -4.64 -11.66 -3.01
C THR A 395 -5.00 -11.05 -4.35
N SER A 396 -6.28 -11.13 -4.72
CA SER A 396 -6.78 -10.56 -5.98
C SER A 396 -6.85 -9.02 -5.97
N LEU A 397 -6.84 -8.45 -7.19
CA LEU A 397 -7.17 -7.05 -7.45
C LEU A 397 -8.69 -6.84 -7.32
N PHE A 398 -9.11 -5.60 -7.07
CA PHE A 398 -10.52 -5.24 -7.07
C PHE A 398 -11.12 -5.31 -8.47
N GLU A 399 -12.32 -5.86 -8.56
CA GLU A 399 -13.13 -5.74 -9.76
C GLU A 399 -13.93 -4.43 -9.74
N TYR A 400 -14.61 -4.12 -10.85
CA TYR A 400 -15.34 -2.85 -11.03
C TYR A 400 -16.21 -2.47 -9.83
N GLU A 401 -16.98 -3.44 -9.33
CA GLU A 401 -17.92 -3.22 -8.24
C GLU A 401 -17.21 -2.93 -6.91
N ASP A 402 -16.07 -3.56 -6.65
CA ASP A 402 -15.25 -3.28 -5.46
C ASP A 402 -14.64 -1.87 -5.52
N ILE A 403 -14.17 -1.45 -6.70
CA ILE A 403 -13.65 -0.10 -6.94
C ILE A 403 -14.75 0.93 -6.70
N LYS A 404 -15.91 0.73 -7.33
CA LYS A 404 -17.06 1.63 -7.21
C LYS A 404 -17.51 1.74 -5.75
N ASN A 405 -17.66 0.63 -5.04
CA ASN A 405 -18.04 0.61 -3.64
C ASN A 405 -17.02 1.31 -2.74
N MET A 406 -15.73 1.04 -2.90
CA MET A 406 -14.68 1.71 -2.12
C MET A 406 -14.66 3.22 -2.40
N VAL A 407 -14.61 3.62 -3.67
CA VAL A 407 -14.42 5.02 -4.05
C VAL A 407 -15.65 5.86 -3.77
N SER A 408 -16.86 5.34 -4.03
CA SER A 408 -18.10 6.04 -3.68
C SER A 408 -18.31 6.12 -2.17
N SER A 409 -18.04 5.04 -1.43
CA SER A 409 -18.21 5.03 0.04
C SER A 409 -17.30 6.05 0.72
N ILE A 410 -16.02 6.07 0.34
CA ILE A 410 -15.05 7.00 0.91
C ILE A 410 -15.30 8.42 0.39
N GLY A 411 -15.45 8.59 -0.93
CA GLY A 411 -15.70 9.87 -1.56
C GLY A 411 -16.94 10.56 -1.01
N GLY A 412 -18.04 9.83 -0.83
CA GLY A 412 -19.29 10.36 -0.28
C GLY A 412 -19.11 10.98 1.12
N ARG A 413 -18.28 10.35 1.98
CA ARG A 413 -17.94 10.92 3.29
C ARG A 413 -17.12 12.20 3.19
N LEU A 414 -16.40 12.39 2.09
CA LEU A 414 -15.65 13.59 1.78
C LEU A 414 -16.47 14.62 0.99
N GLY A 415 -17.73 14.35 0.66
CA GLY A 415 -18.52 15.22 -0.22
C GLY A 415 -18.03 15.20 -1.67
N ILE A 416 -17.45 14.09 -2.11
CA ILE A 416 -16.96 13.87 -3.47
C ILE A 416 -17.71 12.68 -4.08
N SER A 417 -18.36 12.92 -5.21
CA SER A 417 -18.97 11.88 -6.03
C SER A 417 -18.20 11.74 -7.36
N PHE A 418 -18.35 10.62 -8.04
CA PHE A 418 -17.66 10.36 -9.31
C PHE A 418 -18.68 9.90 -10.36
N GLU A 419 -18.44 10.22 -11.63
CA GLU A 419 -19.16 9.61 -12.74
C GLU A 419 -18.79 8.12 -12.88
N ASP A 420 -19.72 7.30 -13.38
CA ASP A 420 -19.50 5.85 -13.54
C ASP A 420 -18.30 5.55 -14.45
N SER A 421 -18.12 6.37 -15.50
CA SER A 421 -16.97 6.31 -16.40
C SER A 421 -15.62 6.51 -15.70
N VAL A 422 -15.57 7.23 -14.57
CA VAL A 422 -14.33 7.42 -13.81
C VAL A 422 -13.94 6.14 -13.08
N TYR A 423 -14.89 5.37 -12.56
CA TYR A 423 -14.59 4.05 -11.96
C TYR A 423 -14.03 3.07 -12.99
N ALA A 424 -14.64 3.03 -14.17
CA ALA A 424 -14.17 2.21 -15.29
C ALA A 424 -12.75 2.63 -15.71
N LYS A 425 -12.49 3.95 -15.74
CA LYS A 425 -11.18 4.47 -16.09
C LYS A 425 -10.11 4.15 -15.04
N MET A 426 -10.43 4.27 -13.75
CA MET A 426 -9.53 3.83 -12.67
C MET A 426 -9.23 2.33 -12.72
N MET A 427 -10.21 1.51 -13.11
CA MET A 427 -10.01 0.08 -13.33
C MET A 427 -9.04 -0.18 -14.49
N GLU A 428 -9.18 0.53 -15.61
CA GLU A 428 -8.25 0.44 -16.74
C GLU A 428 -6.82 0.87 -16.33
N ASP A 429 -6.70 2.06 -15.72
CA ASP A 429 -5.41 2.69 -15.43
C ASP A 429 -4.63 1.93 -14.34
N TYR A 430 -5.31 1.44 -13.31
CA TYR A 430 -4.69 0.88 -12.11
C TYR A 430 -5.05 -0.60 -11.85
N GLY A 431 -5.77 -1.24 -12.78
CA GLY A 431 -6.10 -2.67 -12.79
C GLY A 431 -6.88 -3.19 -11.58
N GLY A 432 -7.40 -2.31 -10.72
CA GLY A 432 -8.04 -2.68 -9.46
C GLY A 432 -7.12 -2.74 -8.25
N HIS A 433 -5.87 -2.27 -8.34
CA HIS A 433 -4.99 -2.24 -7.18
C HIS A 433 -5.47 -1.21 -6.14
N PRO A 434 -5.91 -1.61 -4.93
CA PRO A 434 -6.65 -0.69 -4.05
C PRO A 434 -5.80 0.47 -3.55
N PHE A 435 -4.52 0.22 -3.25
CA PHE A 435 -3.63 1.30 -2.82
C PHE A 435 -3.43 2.36 -3.91
N LEU A 436 -3.14 1.98 -5.17
CA LEU A 436 -2.98 2.92 -6.28
C LEU A 436 -4.24 3.77 -6.47
N ILE A 437 -5.42 3.13 -6.52
CA ILE A 437 -6.70 3.82 -6.69
C ILE A 437 -6.96 4.80 -5.54
N ARG A 438 -6.69 4.39 -4.29
CA ARG A 438 -6.81 5.26 -3.12
C ARG A 438 -5.86 6.45 -3.18
N GLN A 439 -4.60 6.25 -3.58
CA GLN A 439 -3.64 7.34 -3.71
C GLN A 439 -4.05 8.36 -4.77
N VAL A 440 -4.61 7.90 -5.88
CA VAL A 440 -5.16 8.78 -6.93
C VAL A 440 -6.37 9.56 -6.40
N CYS A 441 -7.29 8.89 -5.70
CA CYS A 441 -8.42 9.57 -5.06
C CYS A 441 -7.98 10.57 -3.97
N SER A 442 -6.93 10.25 -3.22
CA SER A 442 -6.28 11.16 -2.27
C SER A 442 -5.70 12.38 -2.97
N GLN A 443 -5.00 12.21 -4.09
CA GLN A 443 -4.49 13.32 -4.90
C GLN A 443 -5.64 14.18 -5.45
N ILE A 444 -6.71 13.57 -5.98
CA ILE A 444 -7.92 14.29 -6.41
C ILE A 444 -8.50 15.13 -5.25
N ASN A 445 -8.63 14.53 -4.06
CA ASN A 445 -9.11 15.22 -2.86
C ASN A 445 -8.22 16.41 -2.47
N ARG A 446 -6.89 16.26 -2.55
CA ARG A 446 -5.91 17.34 -2.31
C ARG A 446 -6.04 18.46 -3.34
N ASP A 447 -6.19 18.13 -4.61
CA ASP A 447 -6.37 19.11 -5.69
C ASP A 447 -7.66 19.92 -5.54
N LEU A 448 -8.75 19.28 -5.08
CA LEU A 448 -10.00 19.96 -4.77
C LEU A 448 -9.84 20.92 -3.58
N ASN A 449 -9.13 20.50 -2.54
CA ASN A 449 -8.85 21.33 -1.37
C ASN A 449 -7.96 22.53 -1.72
N ALA A 450 -6.90 22.33 -2.50
CA ALA A 450 -6.00 23.40 -2.94
C ALA A 450 -6.74 24.48 -3.75
N ARG A 451 -7.69 24.06 -4.59
CA ARG A 451 -8.55 24.96 -5.37
C ARG A 451 -9.75 25.51 -4.59
N LYS A 452 -9.92 25.13 -3.32
CA LYS A 452 -11.06 25.49 -2.46
C LYS A 452 -12.42 25.22 -3.13
N VAL A 453 -12.53 24.08 -3.81
CA VAL A 453 -13.78 23.68 -4.50
C VAL A 453 -14.89 23.48 -3.47
N ILE A 454 -16.05 24.08 -3.73
CA ILE A 454 -17.24 23.93 -2.89
C ILE A 454 -17.74 22.48 -2.98
N ARG A 455 -18.04 21.89 -1.82
CA ARG A 455 -18.55 20.52 -1.67
C ARG A 455 -20.02 20.53 -1.23
N PRO A 456 -20.86 19.56 -1.65
CA PRO A 456 -20.49 18.37 -2.43
C PRO A 456 -20.14 18.68 -3.89
N THR A 457 -19.24 17.88 -4.48
CA THR A 457 -18.79 18.03 -5.87
C THR A 457 -18.77 16.69 -6.60
N LYS A 458 -18.76 16.73 -7.93
CA LYS A 458 -18.71 15.55 -8.78
C LYS A 458 -17.50 15.60 -9.71
N ILE A 459 -16.69 14.54 -9.67
CA ILE A 459 -15.57 14.33 -10.59
C ILE A 459 -16.11 13.75 -11.89
N SER A 460 -15.92 14.50 -12.98
CA SER A 460 -16.24 14.03 -14.33
C SER A 460 -15.06 13.33 -14.99
N ILE A 461 -15.34 12.52 -16.01
CA ILE A 461 -14.27 11.86 -16.79
C ILE A 461 -13.30 12.87 -17.42
N TYR A 462 -13.78 14.04 -17.81
CA TYR A 462 -12.94 15.10 -18.38
C TYR A 462 -11.98 15.68 -17.33
N SER A 463 -12.48 15.94 -16.12
CA SER A 463 -11.64 16.48 -15.04
C SER A 463 -10.57 15.48 -14.57
N TYR A 464 -10.89 14.18 -14.59
CA TYR A 464 -9.94 13.11 -14.31
C TYR A 464 -8.88 13.00 -15.44
N ASN A 465 -9.31 12.98 -16.71
CA ASN A 465 -8.42 12.84 -17.86
C ASN A 465 -7.40 13.97 -17.98
N LEU A 466 -7.79 15.21 -17.65
CA LEU A 466 -6.88 16.36 -17.67
C LEU A 466 -5.66 16.21 -16.75
N LYS A 467 -5.75 15.38 -15.71
CA LYS A 467 -4.70 15.18 -14.71
C LYS A 467 -4.16 13.76 -14.64
N CYS A 468 -4.56 12.89 -15.57
CA CYS A 468 -4.13 11.48 -15.57
C CYS A 468 -2.61 11.31 -15.55
N ASP A 469 -1.90 12.11 -16.35
CA ASP A 469 -0.44 12.03 -16.42
C ASP A 469 0.22 12.43 -15.10
N GLU A 470 -0.28 13.49 -14.45
CA GLU A 470 0.17 13.93 -13.12
C GLU A 470 -0.10 12.84 -12.06
N TYR A 471 -1.29 12.24 -12.08
CA TYR A 471 -1.65 11.15 -11.17
C TYR A 471 -0.77 9.92 -11.39
N ARG A 472 -0.49 9.56 -12.65
CA ARG A 472 0.40 8.45 -12.99
C ARG A 472 1.83 8.70 -12.52
N GLN A 473 2.36 9.91 -12.75
CA GLN A 473 3.70 10.30 -12.28
C GLN A 473 3.81 10.20 -10.76
N GLY A 474 2.77 10.62 -10.03
CA GLY A 474 2.71 10.45 -8.58
C GLY A 474 2.75 8.99 -8.10
N MET A 475 2.40 8.03 -8.96
CA MET A 475 2.37 6.60 -8.63
C MET A 475 3.64 5.83 -9.02
N THR A 476 4.59 6.47 -9.71
CA THR A 476 5.80 5.82 -10.24
C THR A 476 6.56 5.00 -9.18
N SER A 477 6.77 5.56 -7.99
CA SER A 477 7.48 4.87 -6.91
C SER A 477 6.75 3.61 -6.39
N VAL A 478 5.42 3.61 -6.44
CA VAL A 478 4.61 2.45 -6.05
C VAL A 478 4.66 1.38 -7.13
N ILE A 479 4.59 1.78 -8.41
CA ILE A 479 4.76 0.88 -9.55
C ILE A 479 6.14 0.22 -9.52
N GLU A 480 7.18 0.99 -9.19
CA GLU A 480 8.54 0.48 -9.00
C GLU A 480 8.64 -0.53 -7.87
N GLN A 481 7.95 -0.30 -6.74
CA GLN A 481 7.89 -1.27 -5.66
C GLN A 481 7.18 -2.57 -6.06
N ILE A 482 6.12 -2.48 -6.87
CA ILE A 482 5.38 -3.64 -7.39
C ILE A 482 6.28 -4.44 -8.34
N LEU A 483 6.88 -3.77 -9.33
CA LEU A 483 7.77 -4.41 -10.30
C LEU A 483 9.05 -4.92 -9.66
N GLY A 484 9.55 -4.25 -8.61
CA GLY A 484 10.72 -4.65 -7.84
C GLY A 484 10.64 -6.08 -7.30
N VAL A 485 9.45 -6.53 -6.91
CA VAL A 485 9.23 -7.92 -6.48
C VAL A 485 9.51 -8.88 -7.63
N ILE A 486 9.00 -8.58 -8.82
CA ILE A 486 9.17 -9.44 -10.01
C ILE A 486 10.60 -9.36 -10.51
N THR A 487 11.20 -8.18 -10.60
CA THR A 487 12.57 -8.01 -11.11
C THR A 487 13.59 -8.71 -10.22
N ASN A 488 13.40 -8.64 -8.90
CA ASN A 488 14.40 -9.13 -7.95
C ASN A 488 14.31 -10.64 -7.73
N TYR A 489 13.09 -11.19 -7.72
CA TYR A 489 12.87 -12.60 -7.39
C TYR A 489 12.53 -13.47 -8.61
N TYR A 490 11.96 -12.87 -9.67
CA TYR A 490 11.48 -13.58 -10.85
C TYR A 490 11.93 -12.90 -12.15
N PRO A 491 13.24 -12.66 -12.36
CA PRO A 491 13.76 -11.89 -13.50
C PRO A 491 13.34 -12.49 -14.85
N SER A 492 13.28 -13.82 -14.94
CA SER A 492 12.80 -14.53 -16.14
C SER A 492 11.33 -14.21 -16.47
N GLU A 493 10.47 -14.08 -15.46
CA GLU A 493 9.08 -13.66 -15.66
C GLU A 493 8.99 -12.17 -16.01
N PHE A 494 9.84 -11.34 -15.40
CA PHE A 494 9.90 -9.91 -15.75
C PHE A 494 10.25 -9.69 -17.23
N GLU A 495 11.19 -10.46 -17.79
CA GLU A 495 11.50 -10.40 -19.22
C GLU A 495 10.30 -10.76 -20.10
N LEU A 496 9.50 -11.76 -19.70
CA LEU A 496 8.25 -12.09 -20.38
C LEU A 496 7.22 -10.94 -20.26
N LEU A 497 7.11 -10.31 -19.10
CA LEU A 497 6.24 -9.15 -18.92
C LEU A 497 6.67 -7.97 -19.82
N LYS A 498 7.97 -7.67 -19.90
CA LYS A 498 8.52 -6.67 -20.83
C LYS A 498 8.18 -7.02 -22.27
N LYS A 499 8.36 -8.28 -22.66
CA LYS A 499 8.00 -8.78 -23.99
C LYS A 499 6.53 -8.51 -24.32
N LEU A 500 5.63 -8.81 -23.39
CA LEU A 500 4.20 -8.59 -23.56
C LEU A 500 3.88 -7.09 -23.74
N ALA A 501 4.48 -6.23 -22.92
CA ALA A 501 4.25 -4.79 -22.97
C ALA A 501 4.79 -4.13 -24.25
N LEU A 502 5.98 -4.54 -24.70
CA LEU A 502 6.72 -3.88 -25.78
C LEU A 502 6.39 -4.46 -27.17
N ASP A 503 6.34 -5.79 -27.27
CA ASP A 503 6.24 -6.51 -28.55
C ASP A 503 4.85 -7.14 -28.77
N GLY A 504 4.00 -7.10 -27.75
CA GLY A 504 2.63 -7.57 -27.80
C GLY A 504 2.47 -9.09 -27.67
N ARG A 505 1.20 -9.51 -27.72
CA ARG A 505 0.74 -10.85 -27.33
C ARG A 505 1.32 -11.99 -28.17
N ASN A 506 1.49 -11.78 -29.47
CA ASN A 506 2.03 -12.81 -30.37
C ASN A 506 3.49 -13.12 -30.04
N ALA A 507 4.30 -12.09 -29.79
CA ALA A 507 5.70 -12.25 -29.45
C ALA A 507 5.86 -12.89 -28.07
N PHE A 508 5.04 -12.48 -27.11
CA PHE A 508 4.94 -13.11 -25.79
C PHE A 508 4.63 -14.60 -25.87
N LYS A 509 3.60 -15.00 -26.63
CA LYS A 509 3.22 -16.42 -26.80
C LYS A 509 4.33 -17.25 -27.43
N LYS A 510 5.02 -16.69 -28.43
CA LYS A 510 6.14 -17.37 -29.08
C LYS A 510 7.26 -17.64 -28.07
N GLU A 511 7.61 -16.63 -27.27
CA GLU A 511 8.63 -16.76 -26.22
C GLU A 511 8.21 -17.77 -25.14
N LEU A 512 6.94 -17.73 -24.71
CA LEU A 512 6.38 -18.65 -23.73
C LEU A 512 6.39 -20.10 -24.25
N ALA A 513 6.15 -20.32 -25.54
CA ALA A 513 6.19 -21.65 -26.15
C ALA A 513 7.61 -22.21 -26.33
N LEU A 514 8.63 -21.34 -26.32
CA LEU A 514 10.03 -21.72 -26.52
C LEU A 514 10.74 -22.14 -25.21
N GLY A 515 10.15 -21.89 -24.03
CA GLY A 515 10.90 -21.91 -22.78
C GLY A 515 10.28 -22.68 -21.61
N GLU A 516 11.18 -23.16 -20.74
CA GLU A 516 11.00 -23.71 -19.38
C GLU A 516 10.49 -22.68 -18.34
N LYS A 517 10.04 -21.48 -18.77
CA LYS A 517 9.77 -20.33 -17.89
C LYS A 517 8.32 -20.33 -17.40
N GLY A 518 8.14 -20.24 -16.08
CA GLY A 518 6.84 -19.99 -15.46
C GLY A 518 6.30 -18.59 -15.75
N ILE A 519 4.98 -18.43 -15.72
CA ILE A 519 4.28 -17.14 -15.64
C ILE A 519 3.36 -17.12 -14.41
N GLN A 520 3.57 -18.09 -13.51
CA GLN A 520 2.68 -18.38 -12.41
C GLN A 520 2.57 -17.18 -11.49
N HIS A 521 3.67 -16.46 -11.28
CA HIS A 521 3.70 -15.28 -10.42
C HIS A 521 3.06 -14.07 -11.11
N LEU A 522 3.32 -13.83 -12.39
CA LEU A 522 2.63 -12.76 -13.13
C LEU A 522 1.10 -12.94 -13.10
N VAL A 523 0.62 -14.18 -13.21
CA VAL A 523 -0.81 -14.52 -13.14
C VAL A 523 -1.31 -14.43 -11.69
N GLY A 524 -0.61 -15.04 -10.73
CA GLY A 524 -0.97 -15.04 -9.30
C GLY A 524 -1.06 -13.63 -8.75
N TYR A 525 -0.08 -12.78 -9.03
CA TYR A 525 -0.08 -11.36 -8.68
C TYR A 525 -1.04 -10.50 -9.50
N CYS A 526 -1.81 -11.10 -10.42
CA CYS A 526 -2.76 -10.42 -11.27
C CYS A 526 -2.13 -9.27 -12.10
N ILE A 527 -0.84 -9.35 -12.42
CA ILE A 527 -0.19 -8.39 -13.32
C ILE A 527 -0.66 -8.67 -14.75
N ILE A 528 -0.80 -9.95 -15.10
CA ILE A 528 -1.37 -10.39 -16.37
C ILE A 528 -2.62 -11.24 -16.15
N LYS A 529 -3.47 -11.31 -17.17
CA LYS A 529 -4.65 -12.19 -17.22
C LYS A 529 -4.67 -12.95 -18.54
N LYS A 530 -5.05 -14.23 -18.48
CA LYS A 530 -5.34 -15.05 -19.66
C LYS A 530 -6.84 -15.00 -19.98
N VAL A 531 -7.20 -14.65 -21.21
CA VAL A 531 -8.58 -14.60 -21.72
C VAL A 531 -8.58 -15.23 -23.11
N ASP A 532 -9.40 -16.25 -23.35
CA ASP A 532 -9.50 -16.93 -24.65
C ASP A 532 -8.15 -17.36 -25.25
N GLY A 533 -7.25 -17.83 -24.39
CA GLY A 533 -5.89 -18.23 -24.78
C GLY A 533 -4.92 -17.08 -25.01
N GLU A 534 -5.34 -15.82 -24.87
CA GLU A 534 -4.56 -14.59 -25.04
C GLU A 534 -4.15 -14.00 -23.68
N TYR A 535 -3.05 -13.25 -23.63
CA TYR A 535 -2.52 -12.66 -22.40
C TYR A 535 -2.59 -11.14 -22.44
N PHE A 536 -3.03 -10.52 -21.34
CA PHE A 536 -3.21 -9.07 -21.24
C PHE A 536 -2.63 -8.55 -19.93
N ILE A 537 -1.96 -7.40 -19.97
CA ILE A 537 -1.54 -6.69 -18.75
C ILE A 537 -2.78 -6.05 -18.13
N ARG A 538 -3.04 -6.32 -16.84
CA ARG A 538 -4.23 -5.81 -16.15
C ARG A 538 -4.10 -4.36 -15.72
N ILE A 539 -2.89 -3.90 -15.42
CA ILE A 539 -2.62 -2.57 -14.86
C ILE A 539 -1.96 -1.73 -15.95
N LYS A 540 -2.73 -0.87 -16.63
CA LYS A 540 -2.21 -0.09 -17.77
C LYS A 540 -1.08 0.84 -17.39
N SER A 541 -1.11 1.42 -16.18
CA SER A 541 0.02 2.23 -15.68
C SER A 541 1.33 1.45 -15.56
N ILE A 542 1.29 0.13 -15.30
CA ILE A 542 2.48 -0.73 -15.34
C ILE A 542 2.95 -0.92 -16.79
N GLU A 543 2.02 -1.19 -17.71
CA GLU A 543 2.35 -1.33 -19.14
C GLU A 543 2.99 -0.05 -19.68
N GLU A 544 2.42 1.11 -19.39
CA GLU A 544 2.93 2.43 -19.80
C GLU A 544 4.28 2.72 -19.14
N TYR A 545 4.45 2.39 -17.85
CA TYR A 545 5.74 2.50 -17.17
C TYR A 545 6.81 1.66 -17.87
N ILE A 546 6.51 0.40 -18.21
CA ILE A 546 7.45 -0.48 -18.91
C ILE A 546 7.77 0.06 -20.30
N LYS A 547 6.76 0.49 -21.07
CA LYS A 547 6.95 1.08 -22.40
C LYS A 547 7.84 2.32 -22.37
N ASN A 548 7.70 3.15 -21.33
CA ASN A 548 8.50 4.36 -21.19
C ASN A 548 9.92 4.06 -20.71
N LYS A 549 10.08 3.18 -19.71
CA LYS A 549 11.38 2.88 -19.10
C LYS A 549 12.25 1.97 -19.96
N PHE A 550 11.65 1.02 -20.66
CA PHE A 550 12.33 0.00 -21.47
C PHE A 550 12.03 0.16 -22.96
N VAL A 551 11.85 1.41 -23.41
CA VAL A 551 11.49 1.73 -24.80
C VAL A 551 12.44 1.09 -25.82
N TYR A 552 13.72 0.96 -25.44
CA TYR A 552 14.79 0.42 -26.28
C TYR A 552 14.91 -1.11 -26.25
N ASP A 553 14.17 -1.80 -25.38
CA ASP A 553 14.17 -3.27 -25.26
C ASP A 553 13.23 -3.93 -26.28
N SER A 554 12.38 -3.14 -26.97
CA SER A 554 11.45 -3.67 -27.96
C SER A 554 12.19 -4.38 -29.11
N THR A 555 11.64 -5.48 -29.61
CA THR A 555 12.30 -6.27 -30.67
C THR A 555 12.14 -5.59 -32.02
N LEU A 556 13.26 -5.34 -32.70
CA LEU A 556 13.26 -4.78 -34.05
C LEU A 556 13.66 -5.82 -35.08
N ASN A 557 12.83 -5.96 -36.11
CA ASN A 557 13.11 -6.88 -37.23
C ASN A 557 13.76 -6.16 -38.42
N LYS A 558 13.57 -4.84 -38.56
CA LYS A 558 14.08 -4.07 -39.71
C LYS A 558 15.38 -3.36 -39.36
N GLN A 559 16.38 -3.50 -40.24
CA GLN A 559 17.69 -2.84 -40.11
C GLN A 559 17.60 -1.30 -40.02
N LYS A 560 16.64 -0.69 -40.73
CA LYS A 560 16.37 0.76 -40.65
C LYS A 560 16.02 1.19 -39.21
N ASP A 561 15.16 0.42 -38.55
CA ASP A 561 14.68 0.74 -37.20
C ASP A 561 15.80 0.51 -36.17
N LYS A 562 16.61 -0.56 -36.35
CA LYS A 562 17.79 -0.83 -35.50
C LYS A 562 18.79 0.32 -35.54
N ARG A 563 19.11 0.82 -36.74
CA ARG A 563 19.99 1.99 -36.92
C ARG A 563 19.39 3.25 -36.31
N ALA A 564 18.10 3.48 -36.50
CA ALA A 564 17.40 4.63 -35.93
C ALA A 564 17.48 4.62 -34.40
N ARG A 565 17.23 3.47 -33.75
CA ARG A 565 17.37 3.30 -32.29
C ARG A 565 18.78 3.64 -31.82
N ILE A 566 19.81 3.11 -32.48
CA ILE A 566 21.21 3.36 -32.11
C ILE A 566 21.53 4.86 -32.18
N ASN A 567 21.10 5.54 -33.24
CA ASN A 567 21.30 6.98 -33.37
C ASN A 567 20.57 7.77 -32.28
N ILE A 568 19.27 7.50 -32.05
CA ILE A 568 18.47 8.20 -31.03
C ILE A 568 19.10 8.06 -29.64
N ARG A 569 19.51 6.84 -29.26
CA ARG A 569 20.15 6.57 -27.96
C ARG A 569 21.48 7.32 -27.83
N ARG A 570 22.35 7.21 -28.84
CA ARG A 570 23.64 7.92 -28.86
C ARG A 570 23.44 9.43 -28.76
N ASP A 571 22.57 9.99 -29.57
CA ASP A 571 22.36 11.44 -29.65
C ASP A 571 21.82 11.96 -28.30
N SER A 572 20.90 11.22 -27.65
CA SER A 572 20.42 11.56 -26.31
C SER A 572 21.51 11.51 -25.23
N ILE A 573 22.36 10.48 -25.23
CA ILE A 573 23.50 10.37 -24.30
C ILE A 573 24.47 11.54 -24.54
N GLU A 574 24.78 11.83 -25.80
CA GLU A 574 25.70 12.88 -26.20
C GLU A 574 25.21 14.27 -25.75
N GLU A 575 23.92 14.59 -25.94
CA GLU A 575 23.31 15.84 -25.48
C GLU A 575 23.41 16.02 -23.95
N LYS A 576 23.16 14.94 -23.19
CA LYS A 576 23.29 14.96 -21.72
C LYS A 576 24.73 15.17 -21.26
N LEU A 577 25.68 14.45 -21.86
CA LEU A 577 27.10 14.62 -21.55
C LEU A 577 27.58 16.04 -21.87
N ARG A 578 27.17 16.62 -23.00
CA ARG A 578 27.45 18.03 -23.35
C ARG A 578 26.88 19.00 -22.33
N SER A 579 25.66 18.75 -21.84
CA SER A 579 25.02 19.56 -20.80
C SER A 579 25.78 19.49 -19.48
N ILE A 580 26.22 18.31 -19.06
CA ILE A 580 27.05 18.12 -17.85
C ILE A 580 28.39 18.85 -17.98
N ILE A 581 29.05 18.76 -19.13
CA ILE A 581 30.30 19.51 -19.41
C ILE A 581 30.04 21.02 -19.32
N LEU A 582 28.94 21.50 -19.90
CA LEU A 582 28.54 22.91 -19.85
C LEU A 582 28.41 23.39 -18.40
N PHE A 583 27.63 22.69 -17.56
CA PHE A 583 27.43 23.04 -16.17
C PHE A 583 28.74 22.96 -15.36
N SER A 584 29.52 21.89 -15.53
CA SER A 584 30.79 21.68 -14.84
C SER A 584 31.79 22.80 -15.13
N LEU A 585 32.02 23.11 -16.41
CA LEU A 585 32.95 24.16 -16.83
C LEU A 585 32.47 25.55 -16.40
N GLN A 586 31.17 25.83 -16.52
CA GLN A 586 30.61 27.10 -16.11
C GLN A 586 30.72 27.30 -14.59
N SER A 587 30.46 26.27 -13.79
CA SER A 587 30.59 26.31 -12.33
C SER A 587 32.04 26.53 -11.89
N LYS A 588 33.00 25.92 -12.58
CA LYS A 588 34.42 25.93 -12.17
C LYS A 588 35.19 27.15 -12.66
N TYR A 589 34.90 27.62 -13.87
CA TYR A 589 35.70 28.64 -14.55
C TYR A 589 34.93 29.92 -14.90
N GLY A 590 33.60 29.94 -14.71
CA GLY A 590 32.75 31.10 -14.97
C GLY A 590 32.98 31.67 -16.38
N ARG A 591 33.34 32.96 -16.46
CA ARG A 591 33.59 33.65 -17.74
C ARG A 591 34.75 33.07 -18.56
N LYS A 592 35.72 32.40 -17.92
CA LYS A 592 36.88 31.77 -18.59
C LYS A 592 36.61 30.34 -19.08
N ALA A 593 35.42 29.80 -18.83
CA ALA A 593 35.08 28.41 -19.18
C ALA A 593 35.28 28.08 -20.67
N LYS A 594 34.96 29.01 -21.56
CA LYS A 594 35.15 28.83 -23.01
C LYS A 594 36.63 28.74 -23.41
N GLU A 595 37.48 29.60 -22.85
CA GLU A 595 38.92 29.57 -23.08
C GLU A 595 39.54 28.26 -22.57
N GLN A 596 39.11 27.81 -21.39
CA GLN A 596 39.56 26.54 -20.80
C GLN A 596 39.13 25.33 -21.64
N LEU A 597 37.88 25.31 -22.14
CA LEU A 597 37.42 24.26 -23.04
C LEU A 597 38.31 24.16 -24.28
N ILE A 598 38.58 25.29 -24.95
CA ILE A 598 39.41 25.34 -26.15
C ILE A 598 40.82 24.86 -25.84
N SER A 599 41.40 25.26 -24.71
CA SER A 599 42.72 24.78 -24.27
C SER A 599 42.76 23.27 -24.03
N ILE A 600 41.70 22.71 -23.44
CA ILE A 600 41.58 21.27 -23.17
C ILE A 600 41.57 20.45 -24.47
N VAL A 601 40.86 20.92 -25.50
CA VAL A 601 40.66 20.19 -26.76
C VAL A 601 41.62 20.61 -27.88
N ASP A 602 42.48 21.59 -27.66
CA ASP A 602 43.46 22.02 -28.66
C ASP A 602 44.35 20.84 -29.08
N LYS A 603 44.51 20.65 -30.39
CA LYS A 603 45.29 19.56 -31.01
C LYS A 603 44.79 18.13 -30.70
N THR A 604 43.55 17.97 -30.24
CA THR A 604 42.95 16.65 -29.99
C THR A 604 42.14 16.10 -31.17
N THR A 605 42.02 16.86 -32.26
CA THR A 605 41.34 16.47 -33.50
C THR A 605 42.21 16.80 -34.72
N THR A 606 41.97 16.10 -35.83
CA THR A 606 42.55 16.39 -37.15
C THR A 606 41.84 17.53 -37.88
N ASP A 607 40.66 17.97 -37.40
CA ASP A 607 39.94 19.12 -37.95
C ASP A 607 40.60 20.44 -37.54
N VAL A 608 41.43 20.98 -38.43
CA VAL A 608 42.14 22.25 -38.24
C VAL A 608 41.21 23.47 -38.16
N THR A 609 39.94 23.35 -38.56
CA THR A 609 38.96 24.45 -38.55
C THR A 609 38.21 24.59 -37.23
N GLN A 610 38.15 23.52 -36.41
CA GLN A 610 37.37 23.47 -35.18
C GLN A 610 37.74 24.59 -34.20
N LYS A 611 39.04 24.83 -33.99
CA LYS A 611 39.52 25.87 -33.06
C LYS A 611 38.97 27.25 -33.42
N THR A 612 38.98 27.59 -34.71
CA THR A 612 38.43 28.86 -35.21
C THR A 612 36.92 28.93 -35.01
N LYS A 613 36.19 27.83 -35.28
CA LYS A 613 34.73 27.77 -35.04
C LYS A 613 34.39 27.97 -33.57
N MET A 614 35.10 27.30 -32.66
CA MET A 614 34.91 27.44 -31.22
C MET A 614 35.24 28.85 -30.72
N LEU A 615 36.30 29.49 -31.24
CA LEU A 615 36.63 30.89 -30.92
C LEU A 615 35.50 31.83 -31.35
N ASN A 616 34.95 31.64 -32.55
CA ASN A 616 33.88 32.46 -33.11
C ASN A 616 32.48 32.13 -32.54
N ALA A 617 32.33 31.04 -31.80
CA ALA A 617 31.04 30.63 -31.22
C ALA A 617 30.52 31.70 -30.22
N PRO A 618 29.23 32.08 -30.25
CA PRO A 618 28.72 33.19 -29.43
C PRO A 618 28.62 32.87 -27.94
N SER A 619 28.64 31.58 -27.56
CA SER A 619 28.47 31.13 -26.18
C SER A 619 29.32 29.89 -25.88
N LEU A 620 29.50 29.57 -24.59
CA LEU A 620 30.11 28.30 -24.17
C LEU A 620 29.32 27.09 -24.70
N LYS A 621 27.99 27.17 -24.69
CA LYS A 621 27.12 26.12 -25.23
C LYS A 621 27.41 25.86 -26.72
N SER A 622 27.47 26.92 -27.52
CA SER A 622 27.79 26.82 -28.95
C SER A 622 29.22 26.32 -29.19
N ALA A 623 30.19 26.67 -28.34
CA ALA A 623 31.53 26.09 -28.42
C ALA A 623 31.55 24.60 -28.06
N ILE A 624 30.73 24.18 -27.10
CA ILE A 624 30.56 22.76 -26.75
C ILE A 624 29.93 21.98 -27.90
N GLU A 625 28.96 22.55 -28.63
CA GLU A 625 28.33 21.90 -29.80
C GLU A 625 29.34 21.50 -30.89
N GLU A 626 30.44 22.24 -31.04
CA GLU A 626 31.51 21.94 -32.00
C GLU A 626 32.40 20.73 -31.62
N LEU A 627 32.28 20.19 -30.40
CA LEU A 627 33.09 19.04 -29.98
C LEU A 627 32.72 17.78 -30.77
N TYR A 628 33.72 16.96 -31.09
CA TYR A 628 33.50 15.58 -31.50
C TYR A 628 33.18 14.70 -30.29
N LEU A 629 32.40 13.63 -30.46
CA LEU A 629 32.09 12.68 -29.39
C LEU A 629 33.35 12.09 -28.72
N SER A 630 34.42 11.87 -29.48
CA SER A 630 35.72 11.46 -28.94
C SER A 630 36.36 12.51 -28.03
N GLN A 631 36.11 13.80 -28.25
CA GLN A 631 36.61 14.88 -27.40
C GLN A 631 35.80 15.07 -26.13
N ILE A 632 34.52 14.67 -26.10
CA ILE A 632 33.73 14.61 -24.86
C ILE A 632 34.43 13.72 -23.83
N LYS A 633 34.91 12.53 -24.26
CA LYS A 633 35.74 11.63 -23.44
C LYS A 633 36.98 12.34 -22.90
N ILE A 634 37.74 13.02 -23.76
CA ILE A 634 38.97 13.74 -23.37
C ILE A 634 38.69 14.84 -22.34
N VAL A 635 37.64 15.64 -22.54
CA VAL A 635 37.26 16.72 -21.62
C VAL A 635 36.95 16.16 -20.23
N MET A 636 36.21 15.05 -20.18
CA MET A 636 35.83 14.42 -18.92
C MET A 636 37.01 13.72 -18.24
N GLU A 637 37.90 13.09 -19.00
CA GLU A 637 39.10 12.44 -18.46
C GLU A 637 40.09 13.43 -17.82
N LYS A 638 40.32 14.58 -18.47
CA LYS A 638 41.25 15.61 -17.95
C LYS A 638 40.75 16.24 -16.65
N ASP A 639 39.45 16.15 -16.36
CA ASP A 639 38.85 16.64 -15.12
C ASP A 639 37.98 15.57 -14.43
N TRP A 640 38.47 14.34 -14.37
CA TRP A 640 37.71 13.19 -13.87
C TRP A 640 37.09 13.39 -12.49
N LYS A 641 37.76 14.12 -11.60
CA LYS A 641 37.26 14.41 -10.24
C LYS A 641 35.89 15.07 -10.23
N SER A 642 35.58 15.88 -11.24
CA SER A 642 34.29 16.57 -11.38
C SER A 642 33.17 15.63 -11.84
N TYR A 643 33.51 14.45 -12.37
CA TYR A 643 32.56 13.50 -12.96
C TYR A 643 32.53 12.15 -12.23
N SER A 644 33.45 11.90 -11.29
CA SER A 644 33.57 10.60 -10.59
C SER A 644 32.36 10.27 -9.70
N MET A 645 31.55 11.26 -9.33
CA MET A 645 30.29 11.04 -8.62
C MET A 645 29.18 10.51 -9.54
N ILE A 646 29.24 10.87 -10.83
CA ILE A 646 28.31 10.39 -11.87
C ILE A 646 28.77 9.03 -12.42
N PHE A 647 30.07 8.91 -12.64
CA PHE A 647 30.71 7.71 -13.17
C PHE A 647 31.79 7.22 -12.18
N PRO A 648 31.47 6.26 -11.29
CA PRO A 648 32.41 5.84 -10.25
C PRO A 648 33.63 5.06 -10.78
N ASP A 649 33.50 4.38 -11.92
CA ASP A 649 34.56 3.57 -12.53
C ASP A 649 35.07 4.22 -13.83
N LYS A 650 36.31 4.73 -13.77
CA LYS A 650 36.95 5.42 -14.91
C LYS A 650 37.25 4.47 -16.07
N SER A 651 37.80 3.29 -15.79
CA SER A 651 38.16 2.32 -16.82
C SER A 651 36.93 1.85 -17.58
N LYS A 652 35.82 1.62 -16.86
CA LYS A 652 34.53 1.25 -17.46
C LYS A 652 33.96 2.38 -18.31
N PHE A 653 34.01 3.63 -17.82
CA PHE A 653 33.61 4.81 -18.60
C PHE A 653 34.42 4.94 -19.90
N GLU A 654 35.75 4.82 -19.84
CA GLU A 654 36.63 4.96 -20.99
C GLU A 654 36.32 3.92 -22.07
N ALA A 655 36.16 2.66 -21.66
CA ALA A 655 35.83 1.56 -22.56
C ALA A 655 34.45 1.76 -23.22
N TYR A 656 33.43 2.17 -22.46
CA TYR A 656 32.10 2.38 -23.01
C TYR A 656 31.98 3.65 -23.85
N MET A 657 32.75 4.71 -23.57
CA MET A 657 32.84 5.87 -24.46
C MET A 657 33.43 5.50 -25.83
N ASP A 658 34.40 4.58 -25.87
CA ASP A 658 34.94 4.08 -27.14
C ASP A 658 33.89 3.30 -27.94
N ILE A 659 33.08 2.48 -27.26
CA ILE A 659 31.96 1.76 -27.87
C ILE A 659 30.88 2.72 -28.37
N LEU A 660 30.52 3.73 -27.58
CA LEU A 660 29.58 4.81 -27.93
C LEU A 660 30.06 5.53 -29.20
N ASN A 661 31.35 5.87 -29.29
CA ASN A 661 31.92 6.52 -30.48
C ASN A 661 31.94 5.58 -31.70
N ARG A 662 32.23 4.28 -31.53
CA ARG A 662 32.16 3.28 -32.62
C ARG A 662 30.76 3.14 -33.21
N SER A 663 29.71 3.32 -32.40
CA SER A 663 28.31 3.21 -32.86
C SER A 663 27.96 4.20 -33.99
N ARG A 664 28.71 5.30 -34.15
CA ARG A 664 28.56 6.27 -35.25
C ARG A 664 28.70 5.64 -36.64
N THR A 665 29.55 4.62 -36.76
CA THR A 665 29.81 3.93 -38.04
C THR A 665 28.58 3.17 -38.54
N VAL A 666 27.68 2.78 -37.64
CA VAL A 666 26.44 2.06 -37.96
C VAL A 666 25.36 3.00 -38.48
N GLY A 667 25.36 4.26 -38.04
CA GLY A 667 24.44 5.29 -38.50
C GLY A 667 24.71 5.77 -39.93
N ALA A 668 25.92 5.60 -40.45
CA ALA A 668 26.41 6.16 -41.72
C ALA A 668 26.13 5.30 -42.98
N HIS A 669 25.08 4.46 -42.94
CA HIS A 669 24.44 3.76 -44.08
C HIS A 669 25.07 2.50 -44.72
N THR A 670 26.28 2.03 -44.41
CA THR A 670 26.89 0.90 -45.19
C THR A 670 26.92 -0.47 -44.51
N ARG A 671 26.74 -0.60 -43.19
CA ARG A 671 26.88 -1.89 -42.47
C ARG A 671 25.57 -2.35 -41.83
N SER A 672 25.22 -3.64 -41.95
CA SER A 672 24.10 -4.24 -41.20
C SER A 672 24.47 -4.34 -39.72
N VAL A 673 23.51 -4.00 -38.84
CA VAL A 673 23.66 -4.20 -37.39
C VAL A 673 23.53 -5.69 -37.11
N SER A 674 24.60 -6.30 -36.59
CA SER A 674 24.57 -7.70 -36.12
C SER A 674 23.94 -7.80 -34.71
N SER A 675 23.60 -9.01 -34.29
CA SER A 675 23.16 -9.27 -32.91
C SER A 675 24.21 -8.86 -31.88
N ASP A 676 25.48 -9.12 -32.20
CA ASP A 676 26.61 -8.80 -31.32
C ASP A 676 26.80 -7.29 -31.20
N ASP A 677 26.60 -6.55 -32.30
CA ASP A 677 26.59 -5.09 -32.30
C ASP A 677 25.45 -4.54 -31.43
N GLU A 678 24.24 -5.10 -31.51
CA GLU A 678 23.10 -4.69 -30.67
C GLU A 678 23.37 -4.91 -29.17
N ILE A 679 23.96 -6.05 -28.82
CA ILE A 679 24.33 -6.36 -27.42
C ILE A 679 25.45 -5.41 -26.96
N LEU A 680 26.50 -5.27 -27.76
CA LEU A 680 27.67 -4.45 -27.42
C LEU A 680 27.30 -2.97 -27.22
N TYR A 681 26.55 -2.39 -28.16
CA TYR A 681 26.09 -1.01 -28.04
C TYR A 681 25.03 -0.87 -26.95
N GLY A 682 24.12 -1.84 -26.82
CA GLY A 682 23.09 -1.85 -25.80
C GLY A 682 23.67 -1.74 -24.39
N VAL A 683 24.65 -2.58 -24.06
CA VAL A 683 25.34 -2.57 -22.75
C VAL A 683 26.03 -1.23 -22.48
N ALA A 684 26.70 -0.65 -23.49
CA ALA A 684 27.34 0.65 -23.33
C ALA A 684 26.32 1.78 -23.14
N PHE A 685 25.22 1.76 -23.90
CA PHE A 685 24.16 2.77 -23.78
C PHE A 685 23.44 2.69 -22.43
N GLU A 686 23.11 1.48 -21.96
CA GLU A 686 22.49 1.28 -20.65
C GLU A 686 23.37 1.81 -19.50
N PHE A 687 24.69 1.65 -19.58
CA PHE A 687 25.59 2.24 -18.60
C PHE A 687 25.43 3.76 -18.52
N PHE A 688 25.47 4.46 -19.66
CA PHE A 688 25.32 5.92 -19.68
C PHE A 688 23.91 6.35 -19.31
N GLU A 689 22.89 5.71 -19.86
CA GLU A 689 21.49 6.04 -19.58
C GLU A 689 21.20 5.91 -18.09
N ASN A 690 21.64 4.84 -17.43
CA ASN A 690 21.48 4.64 -15.98
C ASN A 690 22.26 5.66 -15.14
N SER A 691 23.51 5.96 -15.50
CA SER A 691 24.31 6.99 -14.81
C SER A 691 23.77 8.41 -14.98
N LEU A 692 22.99 8.65 -16.04
CA LEU A 692 22.46 9.95 -16.41
C LEU A 692 20.95 10.08 -16.13
N ILE A 693 20.34 9.19 -15.34
CA ILE A 693 18.89 9.26 -15.01
C ILE A 693 18.53 10.55 -14.25
N GLU A 694 19.41 11.03 -13.37
CA GLU A 694 19.18 12.18 -12.48
C GLU A 694 19.65 13.53 -13.06
N TYR A 695 20.22 13.53 -14.27
CA TYR A 695 20.81 14.68 -14.97
C TYR A 695 20.18 14.88 -16.34
#